data_AF-A0A9D6U9V5-F1
#
_entry.id   AF-A0A9D6U9V5-F1
#
_cell.length_a   1.000
_cell.length_b   1.000
_cell.length_c   1.000
_cell.angle_alpha   90.00
_cell.angle_beta   90.00
_cell.angle_gamma   90.00
#
_symmetry.space_group_name_H-M   'P 1'
#
loop_
_entity.id
_entity.type
_entity.pdbx_description
1 polymer ?
#
loop_
_entity_poly.entity_id
_entity_poly.type
_entity_poly.pdbx_seq_one_letter_code
_entity_poly.pdbx_strand_id
1 'polypeptide(L)'
;LNGSGTGTYNWSPSATLSCITCVSPVANPTVTTTYTLDVTNSCGTASDSILVTINALLSVSASSTNVSCFGMCDGSVTANPTGGLSPYSYLWNPGGITSQSILNLCSGTYTVTITDASGCNTNSTAIVTQPAMFSATATSSAVSCNAFCNGTATATPSGGTSPYTYSWNNGQISQTVAALCPDSYTVAITDNNGCNTSNTVSVSATLPIPITVTTTPTTCGSLNGTATANISGGGAVPPFNVLWNTGDTSMSISGRAAGIYRVNVKDGNGCFSFADALITNSNGPVVATNLVTDVSCFGLSNGAIDINITGSSPFTFSWSNGSTTEDISGLAYGPYEVVVSDASACSATKSVFVNQPFAPLSATTSAVNSSCPGANGSTSVSVSGGTAPYTYYWSSGVSAATASGLASGTYSITVTDSSGCSLSDMAAVSDSAGPVVITDTISAVDCGSTGLLVLNPQNASSIQSYQWNTGSTAQNLSGVTPGNYGVVITDTNGCKSALVVPVKPALPPLKPICLLTVDSLTQQNFMAWEKPLSSFISGFNIYRESSQNGLFQHVGFVPFSSPSSFYDSVSNPNDRWAKYRISMTDVCGMEGPLSLEHKTIHLAVLSPNLTTKTLVWDEYVGYTFTNYHIFRKNSSAAAWMLIDSVPAAVTSYSDTTFTFGDTLYYNVEVSFSGGCSNLSLKTPQPMKSNLNSSRSNIYRVGQDPTPVINTDVDKVTLVYPNPSNGLFTIDMTNNVSGYASLKVFNMLGEEVYEAPSLKGDRQTINLSKQPQGVYYLQISTSEKIITKKIVVE
;
A
#
# COMPACT_ATOMS: atom_id res chain seq x y z
N LEU A 1 39.86 30.58 -159.45
CA LEU A 1 41.14 30.25 -160.11
C LEU A 1 41.33 31.24 -161.26
N ASN A 2 42.57 31.60 -161.65
CA ASN A 2 42.82 32.53 -162.77
C ASN A 2 43.86 31.93 -163.73
N GLY A 3 43.52 31.81 -165.02
CA GLY A 3 44.43 31.43 -166.10
C GLY A 3 44.89 32.63 -166.92
N SER A 4 46.01 32.53 -167.64
CA SER A 4 46.49 33.56 -168.57
C SER A 4 47.08 32.93 -169.84
N GLY A 5 46.98 33.59 -171.00
CA GLY A 5 47.48 33.10 -172.30
C GLY A 5 46.52 33.32 -173.48
N THR A 6 46.95 32.98 -174.71
CA THR A 6 46.08 32.96 -175.91
C THR A 6 45.96 31.53 -176.41
N GLY A 7 44.81 30.89 -176.17
CA GLY A 7 44.55 29.50 -176.53
C GLY A 7 43.23 28.99 -175.94
N THR A 8 42.94 27.70 -176.15
CA THR A 8 41.82 27.02 -175.49
C THR A 8 42.23 26.58 -174.08
N TYR A 9 41.44 26.98 -173.08
CA TYR A 9 41.63 26.61 -171.68
C TYR A 9 40.89 25.31 -171.39
N ASN A 10 41.48 24.45 -170.56
CA ASN A 10 40.83 23.25 -170.06
C ASN A 10 41.25 23.02 -168.61
N TRP A 11 40.34 23.27 -167.68
CA TRP A 11 40.55 23.01 -166.26
C TRP A 11 40.13 21.59 -165.87
N SER A 12 40.97 20.88 -165.12
CA SER A 12 40.68 19.55 -164.58
C SER A 12 41.03 19.46 -163.09
N PRO A 13 40.28 18.72 -162.26
CA PRO A 13 39.00 18.10 -162.57
C PRO A 13 37.91 19.15 -162.80
N SER A 14 36.99 18.88 -163.72
CA SER A 14 35.88 19.78 -164.08
C SER A 14 34.81 19.88 -162.99
N ALA A 15 34.68 18.83 -162.18
CA ALA A 15 33.72 18.78 -161.08
C ALA A 15 33.97 19.95 -160.12
N THR A 16 32.91 20.66 -159.72
CA THR A 16 32.92 21.84 -158.83
C THR A 16 33.52 23.13 -159.37
N LEU A 17 33.85 23.18 -160.67
CA LEU A 17 34.18 24.43 -161.37
C LEU A 17 32.94 25.04 -162.02
N SER A 18 32.82 26.37 -161.98
CA SER A 18 31.73 27.10 -162.65
C SER A 18 31.80 27.04 -164.18
N CYS A 19 32.98 26.79 -164.75
CA CYS A 19 33.24 26.65 -166.18
C CYS A 19 34.57 25.92 -166.38
N ILE A 20 34.67 25.09 -167.43
CA ILE A 20 35.87 24.27 -167.69
C ILE A 20 36.83 24.97 -168.67
N THR A 21 36.29 25.80 -169.57
CA THR A 21 37.03 26.42 -170.67
C THR A 21 37.20 27.94 -170.54
N CYS A 22 36.74 28.50 -169.43
CA CYS A 22 36.84 29.92 -169.15
C CYS A 22 38.20 30.26 -168.52
N VAL A 23 38.64 31.50 -168.73
CA VAL A 23 39.90 32.03 -168.17
C VAL A 23 39.90 31.99 -166.63
N SER A 24 38.78 32.32 -166.00
CA SER A 24 38.68 32.44 -164.54
C SER A 24 37.44 31.72 -163.97
N PRO A 25 37.50 30.39 -163.80
CA PRO A 25 36.40 29.68 -163.14
C PRO A 25 36.44 29.82 -161.62
N VAL A 26 35.26 29.79 -161.01
CA VAL A 26 35.08 29.67 -159.56
C VAL A 26 35.13 28.20 -159.19
N ALA A 27 35.98 27.85 -158.24
CA ALA A 27 36.13 26.49 -157.73
C ALA A 27 35.45 26.38 -156.35
N ASN A 28 34.52 25.43 -156.21
CA ASN A 28 33.83 25.14 -154.96
C ASN A 28 34.05 23.67 -154.53
N PRO A 29 35.30 23.23 -154.31
CA PRO A 29 35.57 21.84 -153.93
C PRO A 29 35.01 21.53 -152.54
N THR A 30 34.51 20.30 -152.35
CA THR A 30 34.06 19.80 -151.04
C THR A 30 35.14 19.04 -150.26
N VAL A 31 36.27 18.75 -150.91
CA VAL A 31 37.49 18.15 -150.33
C VAL A 31 38.70 18.89 -150.87
N THR A 32 39.82 18.88 -150.16
CA THR A 32 41.08 19.46 -150.67
C THR A 32 41.38 18.93 -152.08
N THR A 33 41.38 19.81 -153.06
CA THR A 33 41.44 19.44 -154.49
C THR A 33 42.50 20.29 -155.18
N THR A 34 43.38 19.63 -155.92
CA THR A 34 44.28 20.30 -156.86
C THR A 34 43.55 20.45 -158.19
N TYR A 35 43.43 21.70 -158.66
CA TYR A 35 42.95 21.99 -160.01
C TYR A 35 44.12 22.29 -160.91
N THR A 36 44.17 21.61 -162.04
CA THR A 36 45.16 21.74 -163.10
C THR A 36 44.54 22.49 -164.27
N LEU A 37 45.24 23.49 -164.82
CA LEU A 37 44.87 24.19 -166.04
C LEU A 37 45.80 23.74 -167.17
N ASP A 38 45.23 23.24 -168.26
CA ASP A 38 45.92 23.07 -169.53
C ASP A 38 45.51 24.18 -170.50
N VAL A 39 46.48 24.85 -171.13
CA VAL A 39 46.26 25.84 -172.19
C VAL A 39 46.93 25.33 -173.48
N THR A 40 46.13 25.08 -174.52
CA THR A 40 46.63 24.59 -175.82
C THR A 40 46.53 25.65 -176.91
N ASN A 41 47.59 25.81 -177.69
CA ASN A 41 47.61 26.61 -178.92
C ASN A 41 48.29 25.83 -180.07
N SER A 42 48.53 26.49 -181.21
CA SER A 42 49.15 25.86 -182.39
C SER A 42 50.56 25.33 -182.19
N CYS A 43 51.23 25.67 -181.08
CA CYS A 43 52.61 25.27 -180.77
C CYS A 43 52.69 24.16 -179.71
N GLY A 44 51.60 23.83 -179.02
CA GLY A 44 51.56 22.79 -177.99
C GLY A 44 50.65 23.13 -176.80
N THR A 45 50.73 22.32 -175.74
CA THR A 45 49.96 22.49 -174.49
C THR A 45 50.91 22.79 -173.34
N ALA A 46 50.57 23.79 -172.50
CA ALA A 46 51.24 24.06 -171.24
C ALA A 46 50.26 23.86 -170.07
N SER A 47 50.77 23.38 -168.93
CA SER A 47 49.96 23.00 -167.77
C SER A 47 50.47 23.67 -166.49
N ASP A 48 49.56 24.12 -165.62
CA ASP A 48 49.86 24.59 -164.26
C ASP A 48 48.80 24.06 -163.28
N SER A 49 49.05 24.08 -161.97
CA SER A 49 48.10 23.59 -160.97
C SER A 49 48.07 24.42 -159.69
N ILE A 50 46.92 24.44 -159.03
CA ILE A 50 46.70 25.11 -157.75
C ILE A 50 45.92 24.22 -156.80
N LEU A 51 46.44 24.09 -155.57
CA LEU A 51 45.80 23.35 -154.49
C LEU A 51 44.83 24.24 -153.73
N VAL A 52 43.56 23.88 -153.73
CA VAL A 52 42.54 24.51 -152.86
C VAL A 52 42.33 23.57 -151.67
N THR A 53 42.74 24.00 -150.48
CA THR A 53 42.65 23.21 -149.25
C THR A 53 41.31 23.45 -148.54
N ILE A 54 40.61 22.37 -148.19
CA ILE A 54 39.40 22.41 -147.36
C ILE A 54 39.77 21.85 -145.98
N ASN A 55 39.73 22.69 -144.95
CA ASN A 55 40.05 22.28 -143.58
C ASN A 55 38.92 21.42 -142.99
N ALA A 56 39.29 20.46 -142.15
CA ALA A 56 38.33 19.67 -141.40
C ALA A 56 37.47 20.58 -140.50
N LEU A 57 36.16 20.33 -140.45
CA LEU A 57 35.24 21.11 -139.64
C LEU A 57 35.65 21.07 -138.16
N LEU A 58 35.60 22.23 -137.51
CA LEU A 58 35.87 22.35 -136.08
C LEU A 58 34.80 21.59 -135.27
N SER A 59 35.26 20.66 -134.43
CA SER A 59 34.43 19.87 -133.51
C SER A 59 35.02 19.92 -132.10
N VAL A 60 34.18 19.78 -131.08
CA VAL A 60 34.59 19.84 -129.68
C VAL A 60 33.82 18.83 -128.83
N SER A 61 34.52 18.12 -127.97
CA SER A 61 33.93 17.40 -126.85
C SER A 61 34.37 18.01 -125.53
N ALA A 62 33.49 18.03 -124.53
CA ALA A 62 33.84 18.43 -123.17
C ALA A 62 33.75 17.21 -122.23
N SER A 63 34.80 16.97 -121.47
CA SER A 63 34.85 15.94 -120.43
C SER A 63 34.79 16.60 -119.04
N SER A 64 34.16 15.94 -118.07
CA SER A 64 33.97 16.50 -116.72
C SER A 64 34.30 15.51 -115.62
N THR A 65 34.69 16.05 -114.45
CA THR A 65 34.73 15.33 -113.18
C THR A 65 33.65 15.90 -112.26
N ASN A 66 32.85 15.02 -111.68
CA ASN A 66 31.75 15.38 -110.79
C ASN A 66 32.25 15.88 -109.44
N VAL A 67 31.38 16.58 -108.70
CA VAL A 67 31.65 17.05 -107.34
C VAL A 67 31.75 15.86 -106.38
N SER A 68 32.65 15.92 -105.38
CA SER A 68 32.88 14.82 -104.43
C SER A 68 31.76 14.64 -103.39
N CYS A 69 31.18 15.74 -102.86
CA CYS A 69 30.09 15.75 -101.88
C CYS A 69 28.94 16.67 -102.29
N PHE A 70 27.71 16.38 -101.82
CA PHE A 70 26.56 17.26 -102.03
C PHE A 70 26.87 18.69 -101.53
N GLY A 71 26.75 19.69 -102.41
CA GLY A 71 26.97 21.11 -102.10
C GLY A 71 28.43 21.59 -102.16
N MET A 72 29.39 20.71 -102.45
CA MET A 72 30.77 21.15 -102.74
C MET A 72 30.92 21.69 -104.17
N CYS A 73 32.05 22.35 -104.43
CA CYS A 73 32.40 22.90 -105.74
C CYS A 73 33.84 22.54 -106.10
N ASP A 74 34.14 21.25 -106.17
CA ASP A 74 35.46 20.71 -106.52
C ASP A 74 35.47 19.95 -107.86
N GLY A 75 34.36 20.03 -108.62
CA GLY A 75 34.28 19.47 -109.97
C GLY A 75 35.17 20.19 -110.97
N SER A 76 35.34 19.59 -112.16
CA SER A 76 36.09 20.20 -113.25
C SER A 76 35.50 19.87 -114.62
N VAL A 77 35.79 20.71 -115.61
CA VAL A 77 35.48 20.45 -117.02
C VAL A 77 36.68 20.80 -117.88
N THR A 78 36.99 19.96 -118.88
CA THR A 78 38.05 20.18 -119.87
C THR A 78 37.48 20.07 -121.28
N ALA A 79 37.78 21.05 -122.13
CA ALA A 79 37.40 21.03 -123.54
C ALA A 79 38.48 20.38 -124.42
N ASN A 80 38.06 19.55 -125.37
CA ASN A 80 38.92 18.77 -126.26
C ASN A 80 38.54 19.06 -127.73
N PRO A 81 39.02 20.18 -128.32
CA PRO A 81 38.77 20.51 -129.72
C PRO A 81 39.52 19.58 -130.69
N THR A 82 38.91 19.31 -131.85
CA THR A 82 39.48 18.58 -132.99
C THR A 82 39.06 19.25 -134.30
N GLY A 83 39.92 19.25 -135.34
CA GLY A 83 39.65 19.99 -136.59
C GLY A 83 39.87 21.51 -136.47
N GLY A 84 39.53 22.29 -137.51
CA GLY A 84 39.78 23.73 -137.56
C GLY A 84 41.27 24.13 -137.57
N LEU A 85 41.54 25.43 -137.49
CA LEU A 85 42.90 25.99 -137.46
C LEU A 85 43.33 26.46 -136.06
N SER A 86 44.43 25.91 -135.54
CA SER A 86 45.08 26.36 -134.30
C SER A 86 45.71 27.76 -134.47
N PRO A 87 45.74 28.64 -133.44
CA PRO A 87 45.30 28.44 -132.04
C PRO A 87 43.78 28.57 -131.84
N TYR A 88 43.26 27.90 -130.80
CA TYR A 88 41.86 28.00 -130.38
C TYR A 88 41.68 28.98 -129.22
N SER A 89 40.58 29.72 -129.22
CA SER A 89 40.11 30.52 -128.07
C SER A 89 38.90 29.86 -127.41
N TYR A 90 38.84 29.89 -126.08
CA TYR A 90 37.77 29.30 -125.28
C TYR A 90 36.95 30.41 -124.60
N LEU A 91 35.63 30.18 -124.47
CA LEU A 91 34.76 31.01 -123.66
C LEU A 91 33.73 30.11 -122.95
N TRP A 92 33.85 30.00 -121.63
CA TRP A 92 32.94 29.20 -120.80
C TRP A 92 31.73 30.02 -120.31
N ASN A 93 30.57 29.39 -120.30
CA ASN A 93 29.36 29.90 -119.65
C ASN A 93 28.81 28.81 -118.70
N PRO A 94 28.51 29.15 -117.43
CA PRO A 94 28.76 30.43 -116.77
C PRO A 94 30.25 30.70 -116.51
N GLY A 95 30.62 31.97 -116.30
CA GLY A 95 31.93 32.36 -115.74
C GLY A 95 32.90 33.07 -116.68
N GLY A 96 32.68 33.06 -118.00
CA GLY A 96 33.49 33.82 -118.97
C GLY A 96 34.97 33.42 -119.03
N ILE A 97 35.34 32.26 -118.45
CA ILE A 97 36.73 31.81 -118.36
C ILE A 97 37.22 31.38 -119.74
N THR A 98 38.50 31.64 -120.03
CA THR A 98 39.10 31.45 -121.36
C THR A 98 40.18 30.37 -121.42
N SER A 99 40.31 29.56 -120.37
CA SER A 99 41.21 28.39 -120.34
C SER A 99 40.55 27.15 -120.93
N GLN A 100 41.36 26.21 -121.40
CA GLN A 100 40.88 24.91 -121.91
C GLN A 100 40.19 24.07 -120.82
N SER A 101 40.69 24.16 -119.58
CA SER A 101 40.12 23.48 -118.40
C SER A 101 39.69 24.50 -117.35
N ILE A 102 38.57 24.22 -116.70
CA ILE A 102 38.00 24.99 -115.58
C ILE A 102 37.83 24.06 -114.36
N LEU A 103 38.23 24.56 -113.19
CA LEU A 103 38.29 23.82 -111.92
C LEU A 103 37.39 24.48 -110.85
N ASN A 104 37.20 23.79 -109.72
CA ASN A 104 36.41 24.25 -108.58
C ASN A 104 34.95 24.56 -108.92
N LEU A 105 34.34 23.65 -109.68
CA LEU A 105 33.00 23.82 -110.21
C LEU A 105 31.97 23.16 -109.31
N CYS A 106 30.88 23.87 -109.03
CA CYS A 106 29.68 23.30 -108.42
C CYS A 106 28.92 22.47 -109.47
N SER A 107 27.97 21.64 -109.03
CA SER A 107 27.10 20.94 -109.97
C SER A 107 26.33 21.91 -110.87
N GLY A 108 26.23 21.56 -112.15
CA GLY A 108 25.66 22.44 -113.16
C GLY A 108 26.15 22.10 -114.57
N THR A 109 25.57 22.80 -115.54
CA THR A 109 25.91 22.65 -116.95
C THR A 109 26.88 23.77 -117.35
N TYR A 110 28.02 23.38 -117.92
CA TYR A 110 29.05 24.29 -118.41
C TYR A 110 29.14 24.16 -119.93
N THR A 111 28.93 25.26 -120.63
CA THR A 111 29.01 25.35 -122.09
C THR A 111 30.28 26.06 -122.47
N VAL A 112 31.13 25.44 -123.28
CA VAL A 112 32.28 26.09 -123.91
C VAL A 112 31.93 26.46 -125.33
N THR A 113 32.23 27.69 -125.73
CA THR A 113 32.34 28.08 -127.13
C THR A 113 33.81 28.13 -127.50
N ILE A 114 34.19 27.36 -128.51
CA ILE A 114 35.55 27.35 -129.05
C ILE A 114 35.52 28.03 -130.41
N THR A 115 36.44 28.96 -130.62
CA THR A 115 36.65 29.62 -131.92
C THR A 115 38.07 29.30 -132.41
N ASP A 116 38.20 28.93 -133.68
CA ASP A 116 39.49 28.67 -134.33
C ASP A 116 40.10 29.95 -134.92
N ALA A 117 41.33 29.88 -135.41
CA ALA A 117 42.06 31.03 -135.96
C ALA A 117 41.42 31.63 -137.23
N SER A 118 40.54 30.89 -137.91
CA SER A 118 39.77 31.38 -139.07
C SER A 118 38.42 32.00 -138.69
N GLY A 119 38.08 32.03 -137.40
CA GLY A 119 36.82 32.58 -136.90
C GLY A 119 35.64 31.61 -136.91
N CYS A 120 35.87 30.33 -137.24
CA CYS A 120 34.84 29.30 -137.12
C CYS A 120 34.59 29.01 -135.64
N ASN A 121 33.34 29.01 -135.20
CA ASN A 121 32.98 28.68 -133.82
C ASN A 121 32.10 27.42 -133.74
N THR A 122 32.25 26.70 -132.64
CA THR A 122 31.42 25.56 -132.26
C THR A 122 31.27 25.55 -130.74
N ASN A 123 30.27 24.85 -130.22
CA ASN A 123 30.07 24.72 -128.78
C ASN A 123 30.02 23.25 -128.33
N SER A 124 30.37 23.04 -127.06
CA SER A 124 30.18 21.78 -126.36
C SER A 124 29.62 22.06 -124.98
N THR A 125 28.87 21.09 -124.44
CA THR A 125 28.35 21.16 -123.07
C THR A 125 28.85 19.97 -122.28
N ALA A 126 29.29 20.20 -121.05
CA ALA A 126 29.46 19.15 -120.05
C ALA A 126 28.60 19.45 -118.82
N ILE A 127 28.13 18.39 -118.17
CA ILE A 127 27.33 18.48 -116.95
C ILE A 127 28.17 17.94 -115.80
N VAL A 128 28.50 18.80 -114.86
CA VAL A 128 29.05 18.39 -113.56
C VAL A 128 27.87 18.00 -112.68
N THR A 129 27.79 16.74 -112.25
CA THR A 129 26.77 16.29 -111.29
C THR A 129 27.32 16.30 -109.86
N GLN A 130 26.44 16.21 -108.87
CA GLN A 130 26.81 15.98 -107.47
C GLN A 130 26.05 14.76 -106.91
N PRO A 131 26.59 14.07 -105.88
CA PRO A 131 25.91 12.97 -105.20
C PRO A 131 24.59 13.42 -104.55
N ALA A 132 23.73 12.47 -104.19
CA ALA A 132 22.56 12.73 -103.34
C ALA A 132 22.99 13.21 -101.95
N MET A 133 22.14 14.00 -101.28
CA MET A 133 22.42 14.50 -99.93
C MET A 133 22.72 13.33 -98.98
N PHE A 134 23.89 13.37 -98.35
CA PHE A 134 24.28 12.36 -97.37
C PHE A 134 23.58 12.64 -96.04
N SER A 135 22.79 11.68 -95.57
CA SER A 135 21.98 11.79 -94.35
C SER A 135 22.06 10.49 -93.55
N ALA A 136 21.64 10.56 -92.29
CA ALA A 136 21.58 9.39 -91.41
C ALA A 136 20.34 9.44 -90.55
N THR A 137 19.77 8.27 -90.24
CA THR A 137 18.80 8.08 -89.16
C THR A 137 19.42 7.18 -88.09
N ALA A 138 18.95 7.31 -86.85
CA ALA A 138 19.37 6.45 -85.75
C ALA A 138 18.15 5.93 -85.00
N THR A 139 18.16 4.64 -84.66
CA THR A 139 17.13 3.99 -83.82
C THR A 139 17.79 3.35 -82.60
N SER A 140 17.02 3.18 -81.52
CA SER A 140 17.52 2.60 -80.27
C SER A 140 16.57 1.54 -79.72
N SER A 141 17.11 0.67 -78.87
CA SER A 141 16.33 -0.17 -77.96
C SER A 141 16.56 0.29 -76.52
N ALA A 142 15.49 0.35 -75.74
CA ALA A 142 15.55 0.75 -74.33
C ALA A 142 16.34 -0.28 -73.51
N VAL A 143 16.88 0.18 -72.38
CA VAL A 143 17.49 -0.74 -71.41
C VAL A 143 16.42 -1.64 -70.78
N SER A 144 16.80 -2.84 -70.33
CA SER A 144 15.85 -3.73 -69.68
C SER A 144 15.45 -3.26 -68.29
N CYS A 145 16.35 -2.53 -67.59
CA CYS A 145 16.11 -1.86 -66.32
C CYS A 145 16.98 -0.61 -66.20
N ASN A 146 16.57 0.38 -65.40
CA ASN A 146 17.32 1.63 -65.19
C ASN A 146 18.76 1.46 -64.67
N ALA A 147 19.03 0.35 -63.97
CA ALA A 147 20.37 0.03 -63.46
C ALA A 147 21.26 -0.71 -64.47
N PHE A 148 20.72 -1.09 -65.64
CA PHE A 148 21.47 -1.82 -66.66
C PHE A 148 21.82 -0.91 -67.83
N CYS A 149 22.99 -1.17 -68.40
CA CYS A 149 23.46 -0.54 -69.62
C CYS A 149 23.48 -1.57 -70.75
N ASN A 150 22.31 -2.13 -71.08
CA ASN A 150 22.16 -3.15 -72.13
C ASN A 150 21.32 -2.68 -73.32
N GLY A 151 21.07 -1.37 -73.42
CA GLY A 151 20.43 -0.77 -74.59
C GLY A 151 21.34 -0.86 -75.81
N THR A 152 20.73 -0.67 -76.98
CA THR A 152 21.44 -0.63 -78.27
C THR A 152 21.05 0.60 -79.07
N ALA A 153 21.93 1.03 -79.97
CA ALA A 153 21.64 2.05 -80.97
C ALA A 153 22.18 1.60 -82.33
N THR A 154 21.45 1.89 -83.41
CA THR A 154 21.83 1.55 -84.78
C THR A 154 21.69 2.76 -85.68
N ALA A 155 22.76 3.09 -86.39
CA ALA A 155 22.78 4.15 -87.38
C ALA A 155 22.49 3.59 -88.78
N THR A 156 21.66 4.26 -89.57
CA THR A 156 21.34 3.86 -90.95
C THR A 156 21.64 5.04 -91.88
N PRO A 157 22.80 5.03 -92.59
CA PRO A 157 23.12 6.05 -93.58
C PRO A 157 22.22 5.95 -94.82
N SER A 158 21.93 7.09 -95.45
CA SER A 158 21.19 7.20 -96.71
C SER A 158 21.88 8.23 -97.62
N GLY A 159 22.21 7.84 -98.86
CA GLY A 159 23.12 8.60 -99.74
C GLY A 159 24.60 8.36 -99.42
N GLY A 160 25.49 9.17 -99.99
CA GLY A 160 26.95 9.02 -99.85
C GLY A 160 27.56 7.86 -100.65
N THR A 161 28.88 7.69 -100.54
CA THR A 161 29.66 6.65 -101.22
C THR A 161 30.22 5.64 -100.21
N SER A 162 29.81 4.37 -100.33
CA SER A 162 30.33 3.26 -99.51
C SER A 162 31.83 2.99 -99.76
N PRO A 163 32.63 2.53 -98.78
CA PRO A 163 32.27 2.21 -97.38
C PRO A 163 32.07 3.42 -96.46
N TYR A 164 31.33 3.23 -95.36
CA TYR A 164 31.11 4.23 -94.32
C TYR A 164 31.92 3.93 -93.06
N THR A 165 32.39 4.98 -92.39
CA THR A 165 32.98 4.91 -91.04
C THR A 165 32.03 5.54 -90.02
N TYR A 166 32.01 5.01 -88.81
CA TYR A 166 31.13 5.46 -87.73
C TYR A 166 31.97 5.90 -86.54
N SER A 167 31.56 6.98 -85.87
CA SER A 167 32.15 7.45 -84.63
C SER A 167 31.04 7.88 -83.69
N TRP A 168 30.78 7.07 -82.67
CA TRP A 168 29.83 7.40 -81.61
C TRP A 168 30.51 8.22 -80.52
N ASN A 169 29.75 9.10 -79.85
CA ASN A 169 30.24 9.94 -78.75
C ASN A 169 30.79 9.14 -77.54
N ASN A 170 30.47 7.85 -77.45
CA ASN A 170 31.02 6.93 -76.45
C ASN A 170 32.27 6.16 -76.92
N GLY A 171 32.82 6.50 -78.10
CA GLY A 171 34.04 5.91 -78.65
C GLY A 171 33.84 4.62 -79.44
N GLN A 172 32.62 4.11 -79.57
CA GLN A 172 32.33 2.94 -80.41
C GLN A 172 32.32 3.31 -81.90
N ILE A 173 32.65 2.36 -82.77
CA ILE A 173 32.89 2.60 -84.22
C ILE A 173 32.08 1.70 -85.17
N SER A 174 31.14 0.92 -84.62
CA SER A 174 30.28 0.02 -85.40
C SER A 174 28.98 0.72 -85.79
N GLN A 175 28.33 0.24 -86.86
CA GLN A 175 27.01 0.72 -87.28
C GLN A 175 25.94 0.51 -86.19
N THR A 176 25.96 -0.66 -85.57
CA THR A 176 25.16 -1.01 -84.39
C THR A 176 26.08 -1.09 -83.19
N VAL A 177 25.69 -0.41 -82.12
CA VAL A 177 26.39 -0.36 -80.85
C VAL A 177 25.48 -0.84 -79.72
N ALA A 178 26.10 -1.44 -78.71
CA ALA A 178 25.42 -2.04 -77.57
C ALA A 178 26.16 -1.66 -76.28
N ALA A 179 25.65 -2.18 -75.17
CA ALA A 179 26.11 -1.84 -73.82
C ALA A 179 25.86 -0.37 -73.44
N LEU A 180 24.74 0.19 -73.92
CA LEU A 180 24.39 1.59 -73.72
C LEU A 180 23.52 1.77 -72.47
N CYS A 181 23.88 2.74 -71.63
CA CYS A 181 23.06 3.23 -70.53
C CYS A 181 21.99 4.22 -71.06
N PRO A 182 20.94 4.55 -70.29
CA PRO A 182 19.98 5.57 -70.70
C PRO A 182 20.64 6.95 -70.85
N ASP A 183 20.80 7.39 -72.09
CA ASP A 183 21.42 8.68 -72.45
C ASP A 183 21.15 8.97 -73.95
N SER A 184 21.57 10.15 -74.40
CA SER A 184 21.66 10.51 -75.81
C SER A 184 23.00 10.09 -76.41
N TYR A 185 22.93 9.36 -77.53
CA TYR A 185 24.09 8.90 -78.29
C TYR A 185 24.11 9.56 -79.66
N THR A 186 25.19 10.25 -79.95
CA THR A 186 25.42 10.92 -81.22
C THR A 186 26.41 10.12 -82.05
N VAL A 187 26.06 9.86 -83.31
CA VAL A 187 26.94 9.21 -84.28
C VAL A 187 27.33 10.20 -85.36
N ALA A 188 28.62 10.34 -85.62
CA ALA A 188 29.15 10.92 -86.83
C ALA A 188 29.44 9.79 -87.83
N ILE A 189 28.99 9.96 -89.08
CA ILE A 189 29.20 9.00 -90.17
C ILE A 189 29.95 9.73 -91.28
N THR A 190 31.05 9.15 -91.73
CA THR A 190 31.84 9.65 -92.86
C THR A 190 31.79 8.63 -93.99
N ASP A 191 31.55 9.08 -95.22
CA ASP A 191 31.60 8.23 -96.41
C ASP A 191 33.02 8.12 -97.01
N ASN A 192 33.19 7.30 -98.04
CA ASN A 192 34.49 7.06 -98.66
C ASN A 192 35.09 8.29 -99.36
N ASN A 193 34.27 9.29 -99.71
CA ASN A 193 34.71 10.54 -100.31
C ASN A 193 35.01 11.63 -99.26
N GLY A 194 34.85 11.32 -97.96
CA GLY A 194 35.08 12.25 -96.86
C GLY A 194 33.86 13.13 -96.52
N CYS A 195 32.68 12.84 -97.08
CA CYS A 195 31.45 13.55 -96.74
C CYS A 195 30.97 13.13 -95.35
N ASN A 196 30.54 14.08 -94.52
CA ASN A 196 30.15 13.82 -93.13
C ASN A 196 28.65 14.09 -92.91
N THR A 197 28.01 13.23 -92.11
CA THR A 197 26.68 13.46 -91.53
C THR A 197 26.68 13.05 -90.06
N SER A 198 25.69 13.50 -89.29
CA SER A 198 25.50 13.01 -87.92
C SER A 198 24.02 12.83 -87.58
N ASN A 199 23.74 11.99 -86.60
CA ASN A 199 22.41 11.84 -86.01
C ASN A 199 22.53 11.56 -84.51
N THR A 200 21.49 11.88 -83.75
CA THR A 200 21.41 11.64 -82.30
C THR A 200 20.19 10.81 -81.98
N VAL A 201 20.35 9.79 -81.14
CA VAL A 201 19.25 8.96 -80.63
C VAL A 201 19.33 8.82 -79.11
N SER A 202 18.19 8.83 -78.43
CA SER A 202 18.12 8.57 -76.99
C SER A 202 17.82 7.10 -76.71
N VAL A 203 18.62 6.48 -75.85
CA VAL A 203 18.29 5.20 -75.22
C VAL A 203 17.43 5.51 -73.99
N SER A 204 16.18 5.04 -74.00
CA SER A 204 15.22 5.36 -72.94
C SER A 204 15.44 4.51 -71.68
N ALA A 205 15.18 5.13 -70.52
CA ALA A 205 15.03 4.47 -69.22
C ALA A 205 13.69 3.70 -69.15
N THR A 206 13.66 2.58 -68.43
CA THR A 206 12.44 1.80 -68.15
C THR A 206 11.67 2.42 -66.97
N LEU A 207 10.34 2.30 -66.92
CA LEU A 207 9.57 2.72 -65.73
C LEU A 207 9.94 1.86 -64.50
N PRO A 208 10.06 2.45 -63.30
CA PRO A 208 10.28 1.67 -62.08
C PRO A 208 9.06 0.82 -61.75
N ILE A 209 9.26 -0.32 -61.07
CA ILE A 209 8.17 -1.18 -60.57
C ILE A 209 7.34 -0.35 -59.56
N PRO A 210 6.06 -0.07 -59.83
CA PRO A 210 5.22 0.71 -58.92
C PRO A 210 4.72 -0.21 -57.79
N ILE A 211 5.25 0.02 -56.58
CA ILE A 211 4.88 -0.70 -55.37
C ILE A 211 4.07 0.25 -54.48
N THR A 212 2.86 -0.16 -54.12
CA THR A 212 2.07 0.50 -53.07
C THR A 212 2.02 -0.40 -51.85
N VAL A 213 2.03 0.18 -50.65
CA VAL A 213 1.97 -0.60 -49.42
C VAL A 213 0.78 -0.18 -48.58
N THR A 214 0.00 -1.15 -48.14
CA THR A 214 -1.09 -0.97 -47.18
C THR A 214 -0.68 -1.55 -45.83
N THR A 215 -0.91 -0.82 -44.75
CA THR A 215 -0.52 -1.24 -43.39
C THR A 215 -1.71 -1.27 -42.44
N THR A 216 -1.72 -2.22 -41.51
CA THR A 216 -2.58 -2.16 -40.33
C THR A 216 -1.72 -1.84 -39.10
N PRO A 217 -2.05 -0.78 -38.31
CA PRO A 217 -1.32 -0.44 -37.09
C PRO A 217 -1.28 -1.58 -36.07
N THR A 218 -0.32 -1.53 -35.15
CA THR A 218 -0.36 -2.35 -33.93
C THR A 218 -1.43 -1.85 -32.97
N THR A 219 -2.06 -2.75 -32.21
CA THR A 219 -2.94 -2.39 -31.10
C THR A 219 -2.21 -2.48 -29.77
N CYS A 220 -2.20 -1.38 -29.01
CA CYS A 220 -1.67 -1.33 -27.64
C CYS A 220 -0.20 -1.81 -27.53
N GLY A 221 0.62 -1.55 -28.57
CA GLY A 221 2.01 -2.01 -28.62
C GLY A 221 2.21 -3.51 -28.86
N SER A 222 1.15 -4.26 -29.17
CA SER A 222 1.23 -5.70 -29.49
C SER A 222 1.90 -5.95 -30.85
N LEU A 223 2.50 -7.13 -31.02
CA LEU A 223 3.09 -7.58 -32.28
C LEU A 223 2.00 -8.09 -33.25
N ASN A 224 1.05 -7.25 -33.65
CA ASN A 224 -0.05 -7.63 -34.54
C ASN A 224 -0.21 -6.71 -35.76
N GLY A 225 0.72 -5.80 -35.99
CA GLY A 225 0.75 -4.97 -37.19
C GLY A 225 0.98 -5.82 -38.43
N THR A 226 0.42 -5.36 -39.56
CA THR A 226 0.60 -6.01 -40.86
C THR A 226 1.01 -4.99 -41.92
N ALA A 227 1.73 -5.44 -42.94
CA ALA A 227 2.03 -4.67 -44.14
C ALA A 227 1.89 -5.56 -45.37
N THR A 228 1.20 -5.08 -46.39
CA THR A 228 0.97 -5.79 -47.65
C THR A 228 1.45 -4.93 -48.82
N ALA A 229 2.41 -5.44 -49.57
CA ALA A 229 2.89 -4.84 -50.81
C ALA A 229 1.93 -5.20 -51.96
N ASN A 230 1.57 -4.22 -52.78
CA ASN A 230 0.73 -4.39 -53.96
C ASN A 230 1.48 -3.83 -55.18
N ILE A 231 1.67 -4.66 -56.20
CA ILE A 231 2.39 -4.32 -57.44
C ILE A 231 1.34 -4.04 -58.52
N SER A 232 1.24 -2.80 -59.00
CA SER A 232 0.35 -2.44 -60.11
C SER A 232 1.08 -2.62 -61.46
N GLY A 233 0.45 -3.23 -62.47
CA GLY A 233 1.09 -3.72 -63.71
C GLY A 233 1.68 -2.69 -64.70
N GLY A 234 2.21 -1.55 -64.24
CA GLY A 234 2.72 -0.45 -65.08
C GLY A 234 4.20 -0.55 -65.49
N GLY A 235 4.67 -1.73 -65.91
CA GLY A 235 6.07 -1.96 -66.34
C GLY A 235 6.80 -3.10 -65.64
N ALA A 236 6.16 -3.73 -64.64
CA ALA A 236 6.70 -4.86 -63.90
C ALA A 236 6.40 -6.19 -64.63
N VAL A 237 7.42 -7.02 -64.83
CA VAL A 237 7.27 -8.32 -65.51
C VAL A 237 7.28 -9.48 -64.50
N PRO A 238 6.22 -10.31 -64.38
CA PRO A 238 6.25 -11.47 -63.48
C PRO A 238 7.22 -12.57 -63.97
N PRO A 239 7.75 -13.43 -63.07
CA PRO A 239 7.44 -13.55 -61.64
C PRO A 239 8.13 -12.48 -60.78
N PHE A 240 7.51 -12.16 -59.63
CA PHE A 240 8.08 -11.23 -58.65
C PHE A 240 8.77 -11.99 -57.52
N ASN A 241 10.01 -11.61 -57.20
CA ASN A 241 10.72 -12.05 -56.02
C ASN A 241 10.68 -10.92 -54.98
N VAL A 242 10.07 -11.19 -53.84
CA VAL A 242 9.86 -10.23 -52.77
C VAL A 242 10.78 -10.56 -51.61
N LEU A 243 11.38 -9.55 -50.99
CA LEU A 243 12.19 -9.68 -49.79
C LEU A 243 12.01 -8.47 -48.88
N TRP A 244 11.41 -8.69 -47.72
CA TRP A 244 11.33 -7.69 -46.66
C TRP A 244 12.64 -7.59 -45.89
N ASN A 245 12.91 -6.45 -45.25
CA ASN A 245 14.04 -6.28 -44.33
C ASN A 245 14.00 -7.23 -43.11
N THR A 246 12.86 -7.87 -42.87
CA THR A 246 12.67 -8.95 -41.88
C THR A 246 13.12 -10.33 -42.38
N GLY A 247 13.43 -10.47 -43.67
CA GLY A 247 13.74 -11.74 -44.32
C GLY A 247 12.53 -12.48 -44.90
N ASP A 248 11.31 -11.98 -44.70
CA ASP A 248 10.10 -12.57 -45.28
C ASP A 248 10.06 -12.42 -46.80
N THR A 249 9.49 -13.41 -47.50
CA THR A 249 9.41 -13.43 -48.97
C THR A 249 7.98 -13.39 -49.52
N SER A 250 6.98 -13.28 -48.65
CA SER A 250 5.57 -13.14 -49.02
C SER A 250 5.21 -11.67 -49.35
N MET A 251 4.13 -11.48 -50.12
CA MET A 251 3.58 -10.15 -50.43
C MET A 251 3.07 -9.42 -49.17
N SER A 252 2.76 -10.16 -48.11
CA SER A 252 2.31 -9.63 -46.83
C SER A 252 3.17 -10.13 -45.69
N ILE A 253 3.47 -9.25 -44.74
CA ILE A 253 4.02 -9.58 -43.43
C ILE A 253 2.99 -9.28 -42.35
N SER A 254 2.97 -10.11 -41.31
CA SER A 254 2.08 -9.96 -40.16
C SER A 254 2.84 -10.24 -38.87
N GLY A 255 2.24 -9.92 -37.73
CA GLY A 255 2.88 -10.18 -36.45
C GLY A 255 4.03 -9.21 -36.14
N ARG A 256 3.95 -7.98 -36.64
CA ARG A 256 5.04 -7.01 -36.59
C ARG A 256 4.76 -5.89 -35.58
N ALA A 257 5.83 -5.40 -34.96
CA ALA A 257 5.77 -4.24 -34.08
C ALA A 257 5.52 -2.95 -34.89
N ALA A 258 5.22 -1.85 -34.21
CA ALA A 258 5.27 -0.54 -34.86
C ALA A 258 6.71 -0.24 -35.31
N GLY A 259 6.86 0.24 -36.54
CA GLY A 259 8.17 0.45 -37.16
C GLY A 259 8.09 0.62 -38.67
N ILE A 260 9.26 0.85 -39.28
CA ILE A 260 9.41 0.99 -40.72
C ILE A 260 9.92 -0.34 -41.29
N TYR A 261 9.18 -0.92 -42.22
CA TYR A 261 9.50 -2.16 -42.90
C TYR A 261 9.72 -1.87 -44.39
N ARG A 262 10.88 -2.29 -44.91
CA ARG A 262 11.21 -2.10 -46.32
C ARG A 262 10.95 -3.38 -47.09
N VAL A 263 10.17 -3.31 -48.16
CA VAL A 263 10.01 -4.39 -49.13
C VAL A 263 10.87 -4.11 -50.35
N ASN A 264 11.70 -5.07 -50.74
CA ASN A 264 12.42 -5.07 -52.02
C ASN A 264 11.70 -6.03 -52.95
N VAL A 265 11.42 -5.58 -54.18
CA VAL A 265 10.78 -6.39 -55.21
C VAL A 265 11.71 -6.44 -56.41
N LYS A 266 12.02 -7.66 -56.86
CA LYS A 266 12.70 -7.95 -58.12
C LYS A 266 11.71 -8.57 -59.09
N ASP A 267 11.65 -8.06 -60.31
CA ASP A 267 10.81 -8.63 -61.37
C ASP A 267 11.57 -9.69 -62.22
N GLY A 268 10.87 -10.28 -63.18
CA GLY A 268 11.38 -11.32 -64.09
C GLY A 268 12.48 -10.83 -65.05
N ASN A 269 12.56 -9.53 -65.31
CA ASN A 269 13.65 -8.90 -66.07
C ASN A 269 14.87 -8.58 -65.18
N GLY A 270 14.75 -8.82 -63.87
CA GLY A 270 15.77 -8.56 -62.88
C GLY A 270 15.83 -7.12 -62.39
N CYS A 271 14.80 -6.31 -62.66
CA CYS A 271 14.70 -4.95 -62.18
C CYS A 271 14.35 -4.94 -60.70
N PHE A 272 14.98 -4.07 -59.92
CA PHE A 272 14.72 -3.91 -58.49
C PHE A 272 14.01 -2.58 -58.21
N SER A 273 13.03 -2.63 -57.32
CA SER A 273 12.40 -1.45 -56.71
C SER A 273 12.13 -1.75 -55.25
N PHE A 274 11.92 -0.71 -54.45
CA PHE A 274 11.58 -0.86 -53.04
C PHE A 274 10.48 0.11 -52.63
N ALA A 275 9.78 -0.23 -51.55
CA ALA A 275 8.87 0.66 -50.85
C ALA A 275 9.01 0.49 -49.35
N ASP A 276 8.74 1.57 -48.62
CA ASP A 276 8.74 1.57 -47.16
C ASP A 276 7.30 1.53 -46.63
N ALA A 277 7.07 0.68 -45.64
CA ALA A 277 5.80 0.49 -44.95
C ALA A 277 5.94 0.99 -43.51
N LEU A 278 5.17 1.99 -43.12
CA LEU A 278 5.13 2.46 -41.74
C LEU A 278 3.97 1.78 -41.00
N ILE A 279 4.28 0.77 -40.19
CA ILE A 279 3.32 0.23 -39.23
C ILE A 279 3.33 1.16 -38.02
N THR A 280 2.24 1.90 -37.79
CA THR A 280 2.09 2.78 -36.63
C THR A 280 1.58 2.02 -35.40
N ASN A 281 1.66 2.63 -34.22
CA ASN A 281 0.95 2.15 -33.04
C ASN A 281 -0.35 2.94 -32.84
N SER A 282 -1.47 2.25 -32.73
CA SER A 282 -2.68 2.84 -32.19
C SER A 282 -2.51 2.90 -30.66
N ASN A 283 -2.17 4.09 -30.14
CA ASN A 283 -2.04 4.30 -28.70
C ASN A 283 -3.38 4.01 -28.01
N GLY A 284 -3.31 3.47 -26.79
CA GLY A 284 -4.49 3.25 -25.95
C GLY A 284 -5.07 4.56 -25.40
N PRO A 285 -6.16 4.48 -24.60
CA PRO A 285 -6.78 5.66 -24.02
C PRO A 285 -5.81 6.39 -23.08
N VAL A 286 -5.88 7.71 -23.02
CA VAL A 286 -5.12 8.53 -22.07
C VAL A 286 -6.10 9.07 -21.04
N VAL A 287 -5.83 8.77 -19.76
CA VAL A 287 -6.68 9.15 -18.63
C VAL A 287 -6.02 10.29 -17.86
N ALA A 288 -6.68 11.45 -17.85
CA ALA A 288 -6.29 12.61 -17.08
C ALA A 288 -7.24 12.82 -15.90
N THR A 289 -6.71 13.25 -14.75
CA THR A 289 -7.55 13.68 -13.62
C THR A 289 -7.94 15.13 -13.84
N ASN A 290 -9.23 15.42 -13.90
CA ASN A 290 -9.75 16.77 -14.11
C ASN A 290 -9.89 17.49 -12.77
N LEU A 291 -10.62 16.87 -11.83
CA LEU A 291 -10.86 17.41 -10.50
C LEU A 291 -10.91 16.29 -9.46
N VAL A 292 -10.36 16.57 -8.28
CA VAL A 292 -10.51 15.73 -7.09
C VAL A 292 -11.17 16.59 -6.01
N THR A 293 -12.30 16.12 -5.49
CA THR A 293 -12.94 16.71 -4.31
C THR A 293 -12.58 15.84 -3.11
N ASP A 294 -11.81 16.40 -2.18
CA ASP A 294 -11.40 15.73 -0.95
C ASP A 294 -12.58 15.57 0.03
N VAL A 295 -12.49 14.61 0.94
CA VAL A 295 -13.49 14.40 1.99
C VAL A 295 -13.47 15.58 2.97
N SER A 296 -14.65 16.15 3.22
CA SER A 296 -14.80 17.37 4.03
C SER A 296 -14.48 17.20 5.53
N CYS A 297 -14.90 16.09 6.15
CA CYS A 297 -14.68 15.78 7.57
C CYS A 297 -14.09 14.39 7.74
N PHE A 298 -13.27 14.20 8.77
CA PHE A 298 -12.67 12.91 9.08
C PHE A 298 -13.72 11.79 9.15
N GLY A 299 -13.55 10.74 8.33
CA GLY A 299 -14.42 9.57 8.33
C GLY A 299 -15.74 9.69 7.54
N LEU A 300 -16.00 10.83 6.86
CA LEU A 300 -17.10 10.91 5.91
C LEU A 300 -16.74 10.28 4.55
N SER A 301 -17.76 10.05 3.74
CA SER A 301 -17.63 9.53 2.37
C SER A 301 -18.25 10.48 1.35
N ASN A 302 -17.79 11.73 1.31
CA ASN A 302 -18.31 12.75 0.40
C ASN A 302 -17.27 13.30 -0.59
N GLY A 303 -16.15 12.61 -0.76
CA GLY A 303 -15.19 12.93 -1.82
C GLY A 303 -15.71 12.54 -3.20
N ALA A 304 -15.04 13.03 -4.25
CA ALA A 304 -15.36 12.72 -5.64
C ALA A 304 -14.12 12.80 -6.54
N ILE A 305 -14.13 12.06 -7.64
CA ILE A 305 -13.10 12.10 -8.68
C ILE A 305 -13.79 12.28 -10.04
N ASP A 306 -13.33 13.29 -10.76
CA ASP A 306 -13.70 13.61 -12.13
C ASP A 306 -12.47 13.40 -13.03
N ILE A 307 -12.64 12.62 -14.10
CA ILE A 307 -11.59 12.27 -15.04
C ILE A 307 -11.99 12.64 -16.47
N ASN A 308 -10.99 12.91 -17.30
CA ASN A 308 -11.17 13.15 -18.74
C ASN A 308 -10.38 12.12 -19.54
N ILE A 309 -10.99 11.58 -20.59
CA ILE A 309 -10.41 10.53 -21.43
C ILE A 309 -10.28 11.02 -22.87
N THR A 310 -9.08 10.83 -23.43
CA THR A 310 -8.84 11.01 -24.87
C THR A 310 -8.44 9.67 -25.50
N GLY A 311 -8.94 9.37 -26.70
CA GLY A 311 -8.68 8.09 -27.37
C GLY A 311 -9.87 7.63 -28.22
N SER A 312 -9.89 6.34 -28.55
CA SER A 312 -10.90 5.74 -29.45
C SER A 312 -12.16 5.26 -28.70
N SER A 313 -13.23 6.04 -28.74
CA SER A 313 -14.55 5.70 -28.15
C SER A 313 -15.23 4.49 -28.84
N PRO A 314 -16.05 3.67 -28.15
CA PRO A 314 -16.52 3.79 -26.76
C PRO A 314 -15.48 3.39 -25.70
N PHE A 315 -15.57 4.03 -24.52
CA PHE A 315 -14.76 3.70 -23.34
C PHE A 315 -15.56 2.84 -22.35
N THR A 316 -14.86 1.95 -21.64
CA THR A 316 -15.39 1.24 -20.47
C THR A 316 -14.54 1.55 -19.25
N PHE A 317 -15.19 1.69 -18.10
CA PHE A 317 -14.55 2.08 -16.84
C PHE A 317 -14.68 0.93 -15.84
N SER A 318 -13.60 0.65 -15.12
CA SER A 318 -13.58 -0.27 -14.00
C SER A 318 -12.79 0.35 -12.86
N TRP A 319 -13.50 0.96 -11.92
CA TRP A 319 -12.91 1.51 -10.72
C TRP A 319 -12.67 0.41 -9.67
N SER A 320 -11.62 0.59 -8.87
CA SER A 320 -11.28 -0.24 -7.70
C SER A 320 -12.41 -0.37 -6.65
N ASN A 321 -13.35 0.57 -6.61
CA ASN A 321 -14.55 0.50 -5.78
C ASN A 321 -15.74 -0.22 -6.45
N GLY A 322 -15.54 -0.76 -7.66
CA GLY A 322 -16.56 -1.45 -8.44
C GLY A 322 -17.43 -0.56 -9.33
N SER A 323 -17.23 0.76 -9.35
CA SER A 323 -17.98 1.65 -10.24
C SER A 323 -17.57 1.47 -11.72
N THR A 324 -18.54 1.70 -12.61
CA THR A 324 -18.38 1.62 -14.08
C THR A 324 -18.68 2.94 -14.79
N THR A 325 -18.86 4.02 -14.05
CA THR A 325 -19.03 5.37 -14.58
C THR A 325 -17.69 6.06 -14.80
N GLU A 326 -17.65 7.05 -15.69
CA GLU A 326 -16.48 7.91 -15.90
C GLU A 326 -16.14 8.64 -14.60
N ASP A 327 -17.09 9.43 -14.08
CA ASP A 327 -16.95 10.14 -12.82
C ASP A 327 -17.53 9.36 -11.65
N ILE A 328 -16.90 9.49 -10.48
CA ILE A 328 -17.33 8.84 -9.23
C ILE A 328 -17.43 9.84 -8.08
N SER A 329 -18.43 9.67 -7.22
CA SER A 329 -18.68 10.51 -6.05
C SER A 329 -19.10 9.66 -4.85
N GLY A 330 -19.20 10.27 -3.66
CA GLY A 330 -19.52 9.56 -2.43
C GLY A 330 -18.35 8.73 -1.88
N LEU A 331 -17.13 9.22 -2.12
CA LEU A 331 -15.88 8.50 -1.85
C LEU A 331 -15.38 8.76 -0.42
N ALA A 332 -14.87 7.71 0.21
CA ALA A 332 -14.09 7.81 1.45
C ALA A 332 -12.65 8.22 1.12
N TYR A 333 -11.84 8.50 2.14
CA TYR A 333 -10.41 8.74 1.95
C TYR A 333 -9.72 7.50 1.39
N GLY A 334 -8.76 7.70 0.49
CA GLY A 334 -7.89 6.63 0.01
C GLY A 334 -7.56 6.71 -1.48
N PRO A 335 -6.75 5.75 -1.96
CA PRO A 335 -6.44 5.62 -3.37
C PRO A 335 -7.61 4.96 -4.11
N TYR A 336 -7.98 5.55 -5.24
CA TYR A 336 -8.89 4.98 -6.21
C TYR A 336 -8.14 4.76 -7.52
N GLU A 337 -8.19 3.54 -8.00
CA GLU A 337 -7.66 3.18 -9.31
C GLU A 337 -8.81 2.99 -10.30
N VAL A 338 -8.65 3.50 -11.52
CA VAL A 338 -9.52 3.23 -12.66
C VAL A 338 -8.73 2.55 -13.76
N VAL A 339 -9.30 1.47 -14.29
CA VAL A 339 -8.88 0.89 -15.56
C VAL A 339 -9.87 1.35 -16.62
N VAL A 340 -9.39 2.09 -17.62
CA VAL A 340 -10.17 2.54 -18.76
C VAL A 340 -9.76 1.73 -19.98
N SER A 341 -10.72 1.06 -20.61
CA SER A 341 -10.50 0.36 -21.88
C SER A 341 -11.21 1.06 -23.02
N ASP A 342 -10.59 1.10 -24.20
CA ASP A 342 -11.14 1.71 -25.41
C ASP A 342 -11.77 0.70 -26.39
N ALA A 343 -12.26 1.18 -27.54
CA ALA A 343 -12.86 0.34 -28.58
C ALA A 343 -11.90 -0.70 -29.18
N SER A 344 -10.59 -0.48 -29.06
CA SER A 344 -9.53 -1.38 -29.54
C SER A 344 -9.06 -2.36 -28.46
N ALA A 345 -9.78 -2.43 -27.33
CA ALA A 345 -9.44 -3.20 -26.14
C ALA A 345 -8.09 -2.81 -25.51
N CYS A 346 -7.60 -1.61 -25.79
CA CYS A 346 -6.43 -1.08 -25.10
C CYS A 346 -6.84 -0.52 -23.75
N SER A 347 -6.12 -0.89 -22.70
CA SER A 347 -6.36 -0.42 -21.34
C SER A 347 -5.30 0.59 -20.88
N ALA A 348 -5.74 1.57 -20.12
CA ALA A 348 -4.88 2.48 -19.35
C ALA A 348 -5.36 2.52 -17.91
N THR A 349 -4.40 2.55 -16.99
CA THR A 349 -4.66 2.59 -15.54
C THR A 349 -4.27 3.96 -14.98
N LYS A 350 -5.14 4.53 -14.16
CA LYS A 350 -4.89 5.78 -13.45
C LYS A 350 -5.21 5.61 -11.97
N SER A 351 -4.27 5.99 -11.11
CA SER A 351 -4.49 6.10 -9.67
C SER A 351 -4.70 7.57 -9.28
N VAL A 352 -5.72 7.82 -8.47
CA VAL A 352 -6.08 9.13 -7.92
C VAL A 352 -6.29 8.98 -6.42
N PHE A 353 -5.78 9.90 -5.61
CA PHE A 353 -5.89 9.85 -4.16
C PHE A 353 -6.87 10.90 -3.66
N VAL A 354 -7.87 10.49 -2.89
CA VAL A 354 -8.81 11.39 -2.21
C VAL A 354 -8.30 11.62 -0.78
N ASN A 355 -8.00 12.86 -0.42
CA ASN A 355 -7.55 13.21 0.93
C ASN A 355 -8.74 13.40 1.88
N GLN A 356 -8.42 13.46 3.18
CA GLN A 356 -9.31 13.89 4.25
C GLN A 356 -8.48 14.62 5.34
N PRO A 357 -9.09 15.33 6.30
CA PRO A 357 -8.38 15.86 7.46
C PRO A 357 -7.61 14.76 8.20
N PHE A 358 -6.39 15.05 8.69
CA PHE A 358 -5.48 14.03 9.24
C PHE A 358 -5.97 13.42 10.57
N ALA A 359 -6.77 14.14 11.34
CA ALA A 359 -7.30 13.71 12.62
C ALA A 359 -8.77 14.17 12.80
N PRO A 360 -9.60 13.39 13.53
CA PRO A 360 -10.96 13.81 13.87
C PRO A 360 -10.95 15.07 14.73
N LEU A 361 -11.96 15.93 14.56
CA LEU A 361 -12.15 17.07 15.44
C LEU A 361 -12.40 16.58 16.87
N SER A 362 -11.55 17.00 17.80
CA SER A 362 -11.57 16.64 19.21
C SER A 362 -11.51 17.89 20.07
N ALA A 363 -12.29 17.92 21.14
CA ALA A 363 -12.30 18.98 22.14
C ALA A 363 -12.11 18.37 23.52
N THR A 364 -11.31 19.03 24.35
CA THR A 364 -11.16 18.71 25.76
C THR A 364 -11.49 19.95 26.57
N THR A 365 -12.49 19.85 27.42
CA THR A 365 -12.93 20.96 28.27
C THR A 365 -12.32 20.90 29.66
N SER A 366 -12.12 22.06 30.27
CA SER A 366 -11.65 22.21 31.66
C SER A 366 -12.37 23.37 32.35
N ALA A 367 -12.63 23.23 33.64
CA ALA A 367 -13.37 24.22 34.42
C ALA A 367 -12.60 24.66 35.67
N VAL A 368 -12.78 25.93 36.02
CA VAL A 368 -12.38 26.55 37.28
C VAL A 368 -13.64 26.84 38.06
N ASN A 369 -13.71 26.33 39.29
CA ASN A 369 -14.87 26.46 40.16
C ASN A 369 -15.16 27.91 40.54
N SER A 370 -16.43 28.22 40.82
CA SER A 370 -16.86 29.47 41.43
C SER A 370 -16.58 29.50 42.94
N SER A 371 -16.41 30.69 43.52
CA SER A 371 -16.44 30.89 44.98
C SER A 371 -17.90 30.89 45.49
N CYS A 372 -18.14 30.62 46.77
CA CYS A 372 -19.49 30.58 47.34
C CYS A 372 -19.82 31.83 48.17
N PRO A 373 -20.85 32.63 47.85
CA PRO A 373 -21.67 32.66 46.63
C PRO A 373 -21.11 33.66 45.59
N GLY A 374 -20.72 33.19 44.39
CA GLY A 374 -20.15 34.03 43.35
C GLY A 374 -20.25 33.44 41.93
N ALA A 375 -20.21 34.31 40.92
CA ALA A 375 -20.20 33.95 39.50
C ALA A 375 -18.83 34.29 38.87
N ASN A 376 -17.76 33.80 39.47
CA ASN A 376 -16.38 34.03 39.06
C ASN A 376 -15.69 32.77 38.51
N GLY A 377 -16.42 31.69 38.29
CA GLY A 377 -15.90 30.49 37.64
C GLY A 377 -15.62 30.71 36.15
N SER A 378 -14.92 29.77 35.52
CA SER A 378 -14.65 29.80 34.09
C SER A 378 -14.55 28.40 33.51
N THR A 379 -14.85 28.25 32.22
CA THR A 379 -14.58 27.03 31.45
C THR A 379 -13.74 27.37 30.22
N SER A 380 -12.87 26.47 29.81
CA SER A 380 -12.06 26.59 28.61
C SER A 380 -12.08 25.29 27.81
N VAL A 381 -11.91 25.40 26.50
CA VAL A 381 -11.84 24.26 25.59
C VAL A 381 -10.53 24.30 24.80
N SER A 382 -9.80 23.18 24.81
CA SER A 382 -8.66 22.94 23.94
C SER A 382 -9.11 22.05 22.78
N VAL A 383 -8.87 22.47 21.55
CA VAL A 383 -9.32 21.79 20.33
C VAL A 383 -8.11 21.22 19.59
N SER A 384 -8.24 19.99 19.08
CA SER A 384 -7.23 19.34 18.22
C SER A 384 -7.92 18.59 17.07
N GLY A 385 -7.23 18.39 15.95
CA GLY A 385 -7.79 17.78 14.74
C GLY A 385 -8.77 18.68 13.97
N GLY A 386 -9.44 18.13 12.96
CA GLY A 386 -10.26 18.93 12.02
C GLY A 386 -9.45 19.95 11.20
N THR A 387 -10.13 20.93 10.60
CA THR A 387 -9.52 21.96 9.75
C THR A 387 -9.65 23.35 10.38
N ALA A 388 -8.53 23.98 10.73
CA ALA A 388 -8.52 25.32 11.30
C ALA A 388 -8.86 26.40 10.25
N PRO A 389 -9.47 27.55 10.63
CA PRO A 389 -9.78 28.01 11.99
C PRO A 389 -11.07 27.41 12.59
N TYR A 390 -11.16 27.45 13.93
CA TYR A 390 -12.34 26.98 14.68
C TYR A 390 -13.25 28.13 15.14
N THR A 391 -14.54 27.84 15.20
CA THR A 391 -15.57 28.70 15.79
C THR A 391 -16.13 28.05 17.06
N TYR A 392 -16.44 28.87 18.06
CA TYR A 392 -16.85 28.44 19.39
C TYR A 392 -18.23 29.01 19.72
N TYR A 393 -19.09 28.19 20.32
CA TYR A 393 -20.38 28.63 20.85
C TYR A 393 -20.69 27.96 22.19
N TRP A 394 -20.54 28.69 23.28
CA TRP A 394 -20.94 28.23 24.62
C TRP A 394 -22.43 28.48 24.88
N SER A 395 -23.08 27.63 25.68
CA SER A 395 -24.46 27.85 26.13
C SER A 395 -24.65 29.13 26.96
N SER A 396 -23.57 29.70 27.48
CA SER A 396 -23.53 31.02 28.11
C SER A 396 -23.63 32.19 27.12
N GLY A 397 -23.56 31.93 25.81
CA GLY A 397 -23.57 32.94 24.75
C GLY A 397 -22.17 33.46 24.37
N VAL A 398 -21.10 32.92 24.96
CA VAL A 398 -19.72 33.32 24.66
C VAL A 398 -19.21 32.61 23.39
N SER A 399 -18.56 33.34 22.50
CA SER A 399 -18.01 32.84 21.23
C SER A 399 -16.48 32.81 21.18
N ALA A 400 -15.85 32.36 22.27
CA ALA A 400 -14.40 32.26 22.42
C ALA A 400 -14.01 30.91 23.05
N ALA A 401 -12.74 30.51 22.94
CA ALA A 401 -12.23 29.27 23.52
C ALA A 401 -12.32 29.22 25.06
N THR A 402 -12.53 30.36 25.74
CA THR A 402 -12.73 30.44 27.19
C THR A 402 -13.96 31.29 27.50
N ALA A 403 -14.83 30.79 28.37
CA ALA A 403 -15.96 31.53 28.95
C ALA A 403 -15.71 31.73 30.44
N SER A 404 -15.74 32.98 30.91
CA SER A 404 -15.46 33.37 32.30
C SER A 404 -16.64 34.14 32.91
N GLY A 405 -16.64 34.32 34.22
CA GLY A 405 -17.74 34.98 34.94
C GLY A 405 -18.96 34.08 35.12
N LEU A 406 -18.71 32.78 35.26
CA LEU A 406 -19.75 31.75 35.31
C LEU A 406 -20.10 31.39 36.75
N ALA A 407 -21.39 31.26 37.04
CA ALA A 407 -21.89 30.63 38.26
C ALA A 407 -21.77 29.10 38.16
N SER A 408 -21.92 28.40 39.29
CA SER A 408 -22.00 26.95 39.30
C SER A 408 -23.15 26.46 38.39
N GLY A 409 -22.83 25.48 37.54
CA GLY A 409 -23.71 25.02 36.47
C GLY A 409 -22.95 24.30 35.35
N THR A 410 -23.69 23.66 34.46
CA THR A 410 -23.14 22.94 33.30
C THR A 410 -23.28 23.80 32.05
N TYR A 411 -22.16 23.98 31.34
CA TYR A 411 -22.08 24.78 30.11
C TYR A 411 -21.70 23.87 28.95
N SER A 412 -22.54 23.81 27.92
CA SER A 412 -22.21 23.10 26.68
C SER A 412 -21.41 23.99 25.75
N ILE A 413 -20.50 23.40 24.98
CA ILE A 413 -19.73 24.06 23.93
C ILE A 413 -19.95 23.31 22.63
N THR A 414 -20.27 24.04 21.57
CA THR A 414 -20.18 23.54 20.20
C THR A 414 -18.96 24.17 19.53
N VAL A 415 -18.05 23.32 19.06
CA VAL A 415 -16.88 23.72 18.26
C VAL A 415 -17.14 23.30 16.82
N THR A 416 -17.03 24.25 15.89
CA THR A 416 -17.15 23.99 14.45
C THR A 416 -15.88 24.42 13.73
N ASP A 417 -15.31 23.52 12.93
CA ASP A 417 -14.10 23.78 12.14
C ASP A 417 -14.43 24.51 10.83
N SER A 418 -13.40 24.90 10.05
CA SER A 418 -13.59 25.67 8.81
C SER A 418 -14.23 24.88 7.68
N SER A 419 -14.24 23.54 7.78
CA SER A 419 -14.88 22.63 6.84
C SER A 419 -16.35 22.36 7.20
N GLY A 420 -16.85 22.97 8.28
CA GLY A 420 -18.23 22.82 8.76
C GLY A 420 -18.45 21.60 9.66
N CYS A 421 -17.39 20.91 10.07
CA CYS A 421 -17.47 19.76 10.98
C CYS A 421 -17.68 20.27 12.41
N SER A 422 -18.70 19.76 13.10
CA SER A 422 -19.05 20.22 14.46
C SER A 422 -18.99 19.10 15.50
N LEU A 423 -18.55 19.46 16.70
CA LEU A 423 -18.47 18.62 17.89
C LEU A 423 -19.10 19.38 19.06
N SER A 424 -19.86 18.68 19.91
CA SER A 424 -20.35 19.26 21.16
C SER A 424 -19.77 18.54 22.37
N ASP A 425 -19.39 19.30 23.39
CA ASP A 425 -18.91 18.82 24.69
C ASP A 425 -19.55 19.62 25.83
N MET A 426 -19.37 19.19 27.07
CA MET A 426 -19.90 19.86 28.27
C MET A 426 -18.84 20.03 29.34
N ALA A 427 -18.82 21.20 29.98
CA ALA A 427 -18.04 21.47 31.17
C ALA A 427 -18.94 21.85 32.34
N ALA A 428 -18.70 21.26 33.51
CA ALA A 428 -19.37 21.65 34.75
C ALA A 428 -18.47 22.60 35.55
N VAL A 429 -18.95 23.82 35.77
CA VAL A 429 -18.41 24.72 36.78
C VAL A 429 -19.08 24.35 38.09
N SER A 430 -18.31 23.89 39.07
CA SER A 430 -18.83 23.59 40.41
C SER A 430 -18.53 24.75 41.36
N ASP A 431 -19.22 24.75 42.48
CA ASP A 431 -18.83 25.58 43.60
C ASP A 431 -17.57 25.02 44.29
N SER A 432 -16.71 25.91 44.79
CA SER A 432 -15.52 25.53 45.54
C SER A 432 -15.90 24.77 46.81
N ALA A 433 -15.26 23.63 47.07
CA ALA A 433 -15.56 22.82 48.26
C ALA A 433 -15.35 23.63 49.56
N GLY A 434 -16.31 23.54 50.49
CA GLY A 434 -16.18 24.17 51.80
C GLY A 434 -15.18 23.47 52.72
N PRO A 435 -14.86 24.06 53.87
CA PRO A 435 -13.89 23.50 54.82
C PRO A 435 -14.35 22.13 55.32
N VAL A 436 -13.46 21.13 55.31
CA VAL A 436 -13.69 19.82 55.93
C VAL A 436 -13.19 19.89 57.36
N VAL A 437 -14.01 19.50 58.34
CA VAL A 437 -13.65 19.66 59.75
C VAL A 437 -13.78 18.31 60.43
N ILE A 438 -12.70 17.88 61.08
CA ILE A 438 -12.66 16.66 61.87
C ILE A 438 -12.31 16.98 63.32
N THR A 439 -12.76 16.11 64.23
CA THR A 439 -12.38 16.14 65.64
C THR A 439 -11.02 15.49 65.80
N ASP A 440 -10.07 16.22 66.38
CA ASP A 440 -8.70 15.74 66.59
C ASP A 440 -8.55 15.03 67.93
N THR A 441 -9.03 15.65 69.00
CA THR A 441 -8.95 15.08 70.35
C THR A 441 -10.24 15.36 71.14
N ILE A 442 -10.73 14.32 71.81
CA ILE A 442 -11.80 14.39 72.81
C ILE A 442 -11.22 13.81 74.11
N SER A 443 -10.99 14.65 75.11
CA SER A 443 -10.62 14.19 76.45
C SER A 443 -11.89 13.78 77.21
N ALA A 444 -11.95 12.51 77.62
CA ALA A 444 -13.12 11.93 78.28
C ALA A 444 -13.33 12.49 79.69
N VAL A 445 -14.59 12.47 80.11
CA VAL A 445 -15.06 12.97 81.41
C VAL A 445 -15.09 11.79 82.39
N ASP A 446 -14.27 11.84 83.44
CA ASP A 446 -14.50 11.06 84.66
C ASP A 446 -15.62 11.75 85.48
N CYS A 447 -16.40 10.99 86.27
CA CYS A 447 -17.46 11.51 87.16
C CYS A 447 -16.88 12.59 88.12
N GLY A 448 -16.82 13.86 87.69
CA GLY A 448 -16.35 15.03 88.47
C GLY A 448 -15.37 16.01 87.81
N SER A 449 -14.88 15.78 86.57
CA SER A 449 -13.89 16.67 85.90
C SER A 449 -14.42 17.24 84.57
N THR A 450 -13.95 18.40 84.12
CA THR A 450 -14.30 18.96 82.79
C THR A 450 -13.35 18.51 81.68
N GLY A 451 -13.85 18.21 80.47
CA GLY A 451 -13.05 17.75 79.32
C GLY A 451 -12.59 18.85 78.34
N LEU A 452 -11.96 18.43 77.24
CA LEU A 452 -11.47 19.27 76.13
C LEU A 452 -11.89 18.68 74.77
N LEU A 453 -12.35 19.54 73.85
CA LEU A 453 -12.67 19.23 72.46
C LEU A 453 -11.78 20.07 71.52
N VAL A 454 -10.94 19.40 70.73
CA VAL A 454 -10.01 20.02 69.77
C VAL A 454 -10.47 19.71 68.34
N LEU A 455 -10.56 20.75 67.50
CA LEU A 455 -10.88 20.61 66.08
C LEU A 455 -9.65 20.80 65.21
N ASN A 456 -9.59 20.05 64.12
CA ASN A 456 -8.57 20.19 63.09
C ASN A 456 -9.24 20.38 61.70
N PRO A 457 -9.40 21.63 61.24
CA PRO A 457 -9.90 21.92 59.90
C PRO A 457 -8.88 21.50 58.83
N GLN A 458 -9.36 20.87 57.77
CA GLN A 458 -8.59 20.37 56.64
C GLN A 458 -9.19 20.86 55.32
N ASN A 459 -8.35 20.95 54.28
CA ASN A 459 -8.75 21.37 52.92
C ASN A 459 -9.48 22.71 52.84
N ALA A 460 -9.24 23.61 53.80
CA ALA A 460 -9.85 24.93 53.83
C ALA A 460 -8.85 25.98 53.34
N SER A 461 -9.36 26.93 52.54
CA SER A 461 -8.73 28.26 52.51
C SER A 461 -8.72 28.81 53.94
N SER A 462 -7.79 29.71 54.30
CA SER A 462 -7.66 30.25 55.68
C SER A 462 -9.02 30.46 56.34
N ILE A 463 -9.24 29.86 57.52
CA ILE A 463 -10.55 29.90 58.20
C ILE A 463 -10.88 31.33 58.61
N GLN A 464 -12.07 31.79 58.24
CA GLN A 464 -12.55 33.13 58.58
C GLN A 464 -13.22 33.16 59.96
N SER A 465 -14.03 32.16 60.32
CA SER A 465 -14.72 32.13 61.62
C SER A 465 -15.16 30.73 62.08
N TYR A 466 -15.29 30.56 63.39
CA TYR A 466 -15.93 29.44 64.08
C TYR A 466 -17.16 29.96 64.85
N GLN A 467 -18.27 29.22 64.81
CA GLN A 467 -19.49 29.53 65.57
C GLN A 467 -20.03 28.28 66.23
N TRP A 468 -19.82 28.16 67.54
CA TRP A 468 -20.33 27.03 68.32
C TRP A 468 -21.77 27.25 68.79
N ASN A 469 -22.52 26.16 68.97
CA ASN A 469 -23.85 26.17 69.61
C ASN A 469 -23.79 26.60 71.09
N THR A 470 -22.61 26.60 71.71
CA THR A 470 -22.33 27.17 73.03
C THR A 470 -22.14 28.69 73.01
N GLY A 471 -22.09 29.31 71.83
CA GLY A 471 -21.79 30.73 71.63
C GLY A 471 -20.30 31.07 71.52
N SER A 472 -19.40 30.09 71.65
CA SER A 472 -17.96 30.30 71.49
C SER A 472 -17.56 30.57 70.03
N THR A 473 -16.50 31.35 69.84
CA THR A 473 -15.85 31.61 68.55
C THR A 473 -14.44 31.05 68.45
N ALA A 474 -13.96 30.36 69.49
CA ALA A 474 -12.65 29.71 69.48
C ALA A 474 -12.67 28.44 68.61
N GLN A 475 -11.51 28.05 68.05
CA GLN A 475 -11.36 26.80 67.33
C GLN A 475 -11.63 25.57 68.22
N ASN A 476 -11.19 25.63 69.48
CA ASN A 476 -11.27 24.53 70.45
C ASN A 476 -12.19 24.91 71.63
N LEU A 477 -12.87 23.92 72.23
CA LEU A 477 -13.68 24.10 73.44
C LEU A 477 -13.05 23.40 74.63
N SER A 478 -12.78 24.13 75.71
CA SER A 478 -12.44 23.59 77.03
C SER A 478 -13.65 23.59 77.95
N GLY A 479 -13.63 22.79 79.02
CA GLY A 479 -14.71 22.79 79.99
C GLY A 479 -15.91 21.90 79.63
N VAL A 480 -15.80 21.03 78.63
CA VAL A 480 -16.96 20.33 78.07
C VAL A 480 -17.47 19.23 79.01
N THR A 481 -18.78 19.19 79.20
CA THR A 481 -19.52 18.10 79.87
C THR A 481 -20.07 17.12 78.83
N PRO A 482 -20.46 15.89 79.21
CA PRO A 482 -21.10 14.95 78.29
C PRO A 482 -22.31 15.59 77.60
N GLY A 483 -22.36 15.51 76.27
CA GLY A 483 -23.33 16.24 75.45
C GLY A 483 -22.90 16.42 73.99
N ASN A 484 -23.73 17.10 73.18
CA ASN A 484 -23.48 17.35 71.76
C ASN A 484 -23.08 18.81 71.50
N TYR A 485 -21.94 19.01 70.84
CA TYR A 485 -21.39 20.34 70.51
C TYR A 485 -21.39 20.54 69.00
N GLY A 486 -22.16 21.52 68.53
CA GLY A 486 -22.25 21.88 67.12
C GLY A 486 -21.37 23.08 66.80
N VAL A 487 -20.62 23.04 65.71
CA VAL A 487 -19.85 24.19 65.19
C VAL A 487 -20.22 24.45 63.73
N VAL A 488 -20.33 25.71 63.35
CA VAL A 488 -20.33 26.17 61.95
C VAL A 488 -19.03 26.89 61.67
N ILE A 489 -18.35 26.52 60.59
CA ILE A 489 -17.05 27.06 60.20
C ILE A 489 -17.18 27.69 58.82
N THR A 490 -16.67 28.91 58.67
CA THR A 490 -16.68 29.65 57.39
C THR A 490 -15.24 29.90 56.97
N ASP A 491 -14.89 29.60 55.72
CA ASP A 491 -13.58 29.92 55.15
C ASP A 491 -13.51 31.34 54.54
N THR A 492 -12.33 31.73 54.07
CA THR A 492 -12.09 33.04 53.45
C THR A 492 -12.75 33.22 52.08
N ASN A 493 -13.21 32.14 51.43
CA ASN A 493 -13.95 32.17 50.18
C ASN A 493 -15.48 32.20 50.39
N GLY A 494 -15.94 32.26 51.65
CA GLY A 494 -17.35 32.34 52.02
C GLY A 494 -18.06 30.97 52.14
N CYS A 495 -17.34 29.86 51.95
CA CYS A 495 -17.89 28.52 52.06
C CYS A 495 -18.09 28.11 53.53
N LYS A 496 -19.25 27.52 53.86
CA LYS A 496 -19.62 27.12 55.23
C LYS A 496 -19.69 25.60 55.37
N SER A 497 -19.31 25.10 56.55
CA SER A 497 -19.43 23.69 56.93
C SER A 497 -19.90 23.58 58.38
N ALA A 498 -20.67 22.55 58.70
CA ALA A 498 -21.19 22.32 60.04
C ALA A 498 -20.81 20.93 60.55
N LEU A 499 -20.39 20.83 61.81
CA LEU A 499 -20.01 19.59 62.47
C LEU A 499 -20.69 19.49 63.83
N VAL A 500 -21.22 18.32 64.17
CA VAL A 500 -21.75 18.01 65.51
C VAL A 500 -20.87 16.93 66.14
N VAL A 501 -20.36 17.21 67.34
CA VAL A 501 -19.44 16.33 68.07
C VAL A 501 -20.09 15.84 69.37
N PRO A 502 -20.29 14.51 69.54
CA PRO A 502 -20.74 13.93 70.80
C PRO A 502 -19.57 13.67 71.78
N VAL A 503 -19.71 14.12 73.04
CA VAL A 503 -18.77 13.84 74.14
C VAL A 503 -19.39 12.79 75.09
N LYS A 504 -18.71 11.65 75.29
CA LYS A 504 -19.18 10.49 76.09
C LYS A 504 -18.46 10.35 77.45
N PRO A 505 -19.06 9.69 78.47
CA PRO A 505 -18.41 9.37 79.75
C PRO A 505 -17.35 8.25 79.60
N ALA A 506 -16.34 8.24 80.48
CA ALA A 506 -15.27 7.22 80.51
C ALA A 506 -15.73 5.89 81.16
N LEU A 507 -15.22 4.74 80.67
CA LEU A 507 -15.47 3.40 81.24
C LEU A 507 -14.31 2.93 82.12
N PRO A 508 -14.55 2.13 83.19
CA PRO A 508 -13.49 1.61 84.05
C PRO A 508 -12.57 0.60 83.31
N PRO A 509 -11.29 0.50 83.71
CA PRO A 509 -10.27 -0.29 83.00
C PRO A 509 -10.41 -1.81 83.20
N LEU A 510 -9.85 -2.59 82.26
CA LEU A 510 -9.86 -4.06 82.27
C LEU A 510 -8.86 -4.68 83.27
N LYS A 511 -9.23 -5.79 83.94
CA LYS A 511 -8.32 -6.57 84.82
C LYS A 511 -8.35 -8.09 84.57
N PRO A 512 -7.20 -8.80 84.66
CA PRO A 512 -7.10 -10.24 84.46
C PRO A 512 -7.41 -11.07 85.74
N ILE A 513 -7.78 -12.36 85.57
CA ILE A 513 -7.99 -13.33 86.66
C ILE A 513 -6.64 -13.95 87.05
N CYS A 514 -6.24 -13.87 88.32
CA CYS A 514 -4.92 -14.34 88.78
C CYS A 514 -4.82 -15.85 88.95
N LEU A 515 -5.85 -16.48 89.50
CA LEU A 515 -5.83 -17.89 89.86
C LEU A 515 -7.18 -18.50 89.57
N LEU A 516 -7.18 -19.72 89.02
CA LEU A 516 -8.34 -20.58 88.92
C LEU A 516 -7.95 -22.00 89.32
N THR A 517 -8.43 -22.45 90.48
CA THR A 517 -8.12 -23.80 91.02
C THR A 517 -9.40 -24.47 91.50
N VAL A 518 -9.37 -25.79 91.64
CA VAL A 518 -10.39 -26.52 92.40
C VAL A 518 -9.99 -26.51 93.87
N ASP A 519 -10.92 -26.16 94.76
CA ASP A 519 -10.75 -26.40 96.20
C ASP A 519 -10.83 -27.90 96.46
N SER A 520 -9.69 -28.48 96.82
CA SER A 520 -9.52 -29.91 97.11
C SER A 520 -10.43 -30.46 98.21
N LEU A 521 -10.93 -29.60 99.12
CA LEU A 521 -11.76 -30.03 100.25
C LEU A 521 -13.24 -30.03 99.90
N THR A 522 -13.68 -29.01 99.17
CA THR A 522 -15.10 -28.80 98.85
C THR A 522 -15.48 -29.23 97.44
N GLN A 523 -14.49 -29.55 96.60
CA GLN A 523 -14.66 -29.90 95.19
C GLN A 523 -15.42 -28.81 94.41
N GLN A 524 -15.11 -27.54 94.68
CA GLN A 524 -15.70 -26.39 94.00
C GLN A 524 -14.63 -25.63 93.22
N ASN A 525 -15.04 -24.93 92.16
CA ASN A 525 -14.13 -24.03 91.46
C ASN A 525 -13.92 -22.76 92.28
N PHE A 526 -12.67 -22.40 92.50
CA PHE A 526 -12.23 -21.22 93.20
C PHE A 526 -11.44 -20.33 92.26
N MET A 527 -11.77 -19.05 92.22
CA MET A 527 -11.02 -18.04 91.49
C MET A 527 -10.54 -16.93 92.40
N ALA A 528 -9.41 -16.32 92.04
CA ALA A 528 -8.91 -15.11 92.66
C ALA A 528 -8.30 -14.17 91.62
N TRP A 529 -8.31 -12.86 91.88
CA TRP A 529 -7.79 -11.83 90.98
C TRP A 529 -7.10 -10.69 91.76
N GLU A 530 -6.36 -9.86 91.04
CA GLU A 530 -5.69 -8.69 91.61
C GLU A 530 -6.66 -7.50 91.71
N LYS A 531 -6.61 -6.75 92.82
CA LYS A 531 -7.36 -5.49 92.95
C LYS A 531 -6.57 -4.30 92.38
N PRO A 532 -7.21 -3.41 91.60
CA PRO A 532 -6.62 -2.13 91.25
C PRO A 532 -6.46 -1.21 92.47
N LEU A 533 -5.45 -0.33 92.41
CA LEU A 533 -5.32 0.84 93.28
C LEU A 533 -6.28 1.94 92.80
N SER A 534 -7.59 1.78 93.01
CA SER A 534 -8.59 2.81 92.64
C SER A 534 -9.70 2.90 93.67
N SER A 535 -10.11 4.13 94.01
CA SER A 535 -11.22 4.45 94.91
C SER A 535 -12.59 4.49 94.23
N PHE A 536 -12.64 4.36 92.90
CA PHE A 536 -13.85 4.60 92.09
C PHE A 536 -14.54 3.31 91.60
N ILE A 537 -14.14 2.15 92.13
CA ILE A 537 -14.67 0.85 91.74
C ILE A 537 -15.64 0.35 92.81
N SER A 538 -16.87 0.03 92.41
CA SER A 538 -17.91 -0.50 93.29
C SER A 538 -17.75 -1.99 93.53
N GLY A 539 -17.30 -2.75 92.52
CA GLY A 539 -16.99 -4.17 92.66
C GLY A 539 -16.72 -4.87 91.35
N PHE A 540 -16.76 -6.21 91.38
CA PHE A 540 -16.43 -7.09 90.28
C PHE A 540 -17.62 -8.00 89.95
N ASN A 541 -18.08 -7.97 88.71
CA ASN A 541 -19.04 -8.96 88.22
C ASN A 541 -18.28 -10.20 87.74
N ILE A 542 -18.78 -11.37 88.11
CA ILE A 542 -18.20 -12.67 87.81
C ILE A 542 -19.09 -13.35 86.79
N TYR A 543 -18.47 -13.88 85.74
CA TYR A 543 -19.15 -14.56 84.66
C TYR A 543 -18.60 -15.95 84.47
N ARG A 544 -19.50 -16.89 84.19
CA ARG A 544 -19.18 -18.28 83.83
C ARG A 544 -19.78 -18.59 82.47
N GLU A 545 -19.09 -19.39 81.66
CA GLU A 545 -19.65 -19.88 80.41
C GLU A 545 -20.92 -20.73 80.67
N SER A 546 -21.93 -20.49 79.85
CA SER A 546 -23.19 -21.23 79.83
C SER A 546 -23.01 -22.60 79.15
N SER A 547 -24.11 -23.33 78.89
CA SER A 547 -24.06 -24.52 78.04
C SER A 547 -23.72 -24.22 76.57
N GLN A 548 -23.81 -22.96 76.15
CA GLN A 548 -23.43 -22.52 74.80
C GLN A 548 -22.00 -21.93 74.83
N ASN A 549 -21.14 -22.48 73.98
CA ASN A 549 -19.73 -22.08 73.87
C ASN A 549 -19.62 -20.58 73.56
N GLY A 550 -18.79 -19.87 74.31
CA GLY A 550 -18.54 -18.43 74.16
C GLY A 550 -19.59 -17.50 74.79
N LEU A 551 -20.71 -18.03 75.30
CA LEU A 551 -21.70 -17.23 76.02
C LEU A 551 -21.49 -17.28 77.53
N PHE A 552 -21.23 -16.11 78.13
CA PHE A 552 -20.95 -15.94 79.54
C PHE A 552 -22.17 -15.40 80.28
N GLN A 553 -22.62 -16.13 81.29
CA GLN A 553 -23.69 -15.71 82.18
C GLN A 553 -23.12 -15.12 83.48
N HIS A 554 -23.75 -14.06 83.99
CA HIS A 554 -23.39 -13.48 85.28
C HIS A 554 -23.73 -14.47 86.41
N VAL A 555 -22.74 -14.83 87.21
CA VAL A 555 -22.86 -15.84 88.28
C VAL A 555 -22.64 -15.27 89.67
N GLY A 556 -22.15 -14.04 89.80
CA GLY A 556 -22.00 -13.40 91.10
C GLY A 556 -21.34 -12.04 91.02
N PHE A 557 -21.53 -11.25 92.09
CA PHE A 557 -20.88 -9.95 92.25
C PHE A 557 -20.05 -9.95 93.53
N VAL A 558 -18.81 -9.47 93.44
CA VAL A 558 -17.91 -9.31 94.58
C VAL A 558 -17.68 -7.82 94.82
N PRO A 559 -18.24 -7.24 95.89
CA PRO A 559 -18.02 -5.83 96.24
C PRO A 559 -16.53 -5.53 96.38
N PHE A 560 -16.10 -4.31 96.03
CA PHE A 560 -14.69 -3.93 96.12
C PHE A 560 -14.13 -4.03 97.55
N SER A 561 -14.99 -3.94 98.58
CA SER A 561 -14.63 -4.15 99.99
C SER A 561 -14.35 -5.61 100.37
N SER A 562 -14.84 -6.59 99.61
CA SER A 562 -14.69 -8.03 99.88
C SER A 562 -13.37 -8.57 99.31
N PRO A 563 -12.76 -9.64 99.84
CA PRO A 563 -11.56 -10.25 99.24
C PRO A 563 -11.76 -10.56 97.74
N SER A 564 -10.72 -10.41 96.91
CA SER A 564 -10.78 -10.69 95.47
C SER A 564 -10.72 -12.18 95.18
N SER A 565 -11.77 -12.85 95.60
CA SER A 565 -11.93 -14.29 95.46
C SER A 565 -13.40 -14.65 95.34
N PHE A 566 -13.70 -15.70 94.59
CA PHE A 566 -15.04 -16.21 94.40
C PHE A 566 -15.04 -17.74 94.34
N TYR A 567 -16.00 -18.35 95.02
CA TYR A 567 -16.27 -19.79 94.97
C TYR A 567 -17.53 -20.02 94.14
N ASP A 568 -17.42 -20.84 93.11
CA ASP A 568 -18.57 -21.30 92.34
C ASP A 568 -19.11 -22.61 92.91
N SER A 569 -20.09 -22.49 93.81
CA SER A 569 -20.76 -23.61 94.45
C SER A 569 -21.74 -24.37 93.54
N VAL A 570 -22.01 -23.88 92.34
CA VAL A 570 -22.94 -24.49 91.38
C VAL A 570 -22.18 -25.36 90.37
N SER A 571 -20.94 -25.00 90.06
CA SER A 571 -20.10 -25.80 89.17
C SER A 571 -19.57 -27.07 89.85
N ASN A 572 -19.64 -28.21 89.16
CA ASN A 572 -19.02 -29.46 89.61
C ASN A 572 -17.76 -29.76 88.76
N PRO A 573 -16.55 -29.57 89.29
CA PRO A 573 -15.31 -29.79 88.57
C PRO A 573 -15.00 -31.26 88.29
N ASN A 574 -15.75 -32.22 88.85
CA ASN A 574 -15.63 -33.64 88.49
C ASN A 574 -16.40 -33.99 87.22
N ASP A 575 -17.43 -33.22 86.86
CA ASP A 575 -18.29 -33.55 85.72
C ASP A 575 -17.72 -32.96 84.42
N ARG A 576 -17.21 -31.73 84.49
CA ARG A 576 -16.59 -31.03 83.35
C ARG A 576 -15.78 -29.82 83.80
N TRP A 577 -14.94 -29.34 82.90
CA TRP A 577 -14.32 -28.03 83.02
C TRP A 577 -15.34 -26.88 82.90
N ALA A 578 -14.99 -25.71 83.43
CA ALA A 578 -15.73 -24.46 83.32
C ALA A 578 -14.81 -23.31 82.90
N LYS A 579 -15.37 -22.31 82.21
CA LYS A 579 -14.68 -21.08 81.83
C LYS A 579 -15.23 -19.87 82.56
N TYR A 580 -14.35 -18.94 82.92
CA TYR A 580 -14.71 -17.74 83.66
C TYR A 580 -14.11 -16.46 83.09
N ARG A 581 -14.83 -15.36 83.29
CA ARG A 581 -14.39 -13.97 83.04
C ARG A 581 -14.87 -13.06 84.17
N ILE A 582 -14.18 -11.94 84.39
CA ILE A 582 -14.59 -10.90 85.34
C ILE A 582 -14.64 -9.54 84.65
N SER A 583 -15.45 -8.63 85.15
CA SER A 583 -15.44 -7.20 84.78
C SER A 583 -15.48 -6.36 86.05
N MET A 584 -15.24 -5.06 85.89
CA MET A 584 -15.30 -4.09 86.97
C MET A 584 -16.46 -3.16 86.77
N THR A 585 -17.18 -2.86 87.84
CA THR A 585 -18.20 -1.80 87.84
C THR A 585 -17.68 -0.61 88.64
N ASP A 586 -17.85 0.60 88.11
CA ASP A 586 -17.51 1.82 88.84
C ASP A 586 -18.61 2.22 89.84
N VAL A 587 -18.38 3.28 90.63
CA VAL A 587 -19.36 3.83 91.57
C VAL A 587 -20.57 4.49 90.88
N CYS A 588 -20.46 4.82 89.60
CA CYS A 588 -21.52 5.39 88.76
C CYS A 588 -22.40 4.28 88.12
N GLY A 589 -22.08 2.99 88.36
CA GLY A 589 -22.82 1.83 87.86
C GLY A 589 -22.43 1.41 86.44
N MET A 590 -21.39 2.00 85.87
CA MET A 590 -20.90 1.65 84.53
C MET A 590 -19.96 0.45 84.63
N GLU A 591 -20.24 -0.55 83.80
CA GLU A 591 -19.46 -1.77 83.73
C GLU A 591 -18.39 -1.69 82.62
N GLY A 592 -17.16 -2.03 82.97
CA GLY A 592 -16.03 -2.14 82.04
C GLY A 592 -16.06 -3.46 81.25
N PRO A 593 -15.14 -3.62 80.29
CA PRO A 593 -15.07 -4.84 79.48
C PRO A 593 -14.78 -6.10 80.33
N LEU A 594 -15.13 -7.28 79.79
CA LEU A 594 -14.82 -8.58 80.39
C LEU A 594 -13.34 -8.95 80.23
N SER A 595 -12.77 -9.60 81.24
CA SER A 595 -11.40 -10.12 81.25
C SER A 595 -11.17 -11.17 80.17
N LEU A 596 -9.90 -11.52 79.96
CA LEU A 596 -9.55 -12.75 79.27
C LEU A 596 -10.18 -13.95 79.98
N GLU A 597 -10.38 -15.01 79.20
CA GLU A 597 -11.03 -16.25 79.61
C GLU A 597 -10.08 -17.18 80.34
N HIS A 598 -10.54 -17.76 81.45
CA HIS A 598 -9.81 -18.79 82.19
C HIS A 598 -10.63 -20.07 82.27
N LYS A 599 -10.08 -21.20 81.80
CA LYS A 599 -10.66 -22.55 81.81
C LYS A 599 -10.04 -23.40 82.91
N THR A 600 -10.86 -24.09 83.70
CA THR A 600 -10.41 -25.03 84.73
C THR A 600 -9.83 -26.31 84.12
N ILE A 601 -8.88 -26.96 84.80
CA ILE A 601 -8.38 -28.29 84.40
C ILE A 601 -9.31 -29.37 84.98
N HIS A 602 -9.92 -30.18 84.12
CA HIS A 602 -10.70 -31.35 84.51
C HIS A 602 -9.86 -32.60 84.29
N LEU A 603 -9.69 -33.43 85.32
CA LEU A 603 -8.86 -34.64 85.29
C LEU A 603 -9.72 -35.90 85.40
N ALA A 604 -9.51 -36.82 84.47
CA ALA A 604 -10.02 -38.19 84.49
C ALA A 604 -8.86 -39.19 84.62
N VAL A 605 -9.07 -40.27 85.38
CA VAL A 605 -8.07 -41.34 85.52
C VAL A 605 -8.68 -42.67 85.10
N LEU A 606 -8.12 -43.22 84.03
CA LEU A 606 -8.48 -44.49 83.44
C LEU A 606 -7.57 -45.60 83.96
N SER A 607 -8.13 -46.79 84.19
CA SER A 607 -7.39 -47.98 84.64
C SER A 607 -7.45 -49.07 83.58
N PRO A 608 -6.68 -48.98 82.48
CA PRO A 608 -6.74 -49.99 81.41
C PRO A 608 -6.31 -51.39 81.88
N ASN A 609 -5.49 -51.46 82.93
CA ASN A 609 -5.11 -52.70 83.59
C ASN A 609 -4.73 -52.44 85.06
N LEU A 610 -4.34 -53.51 85.76
CA LEU A 610 -4.01 -53.48 87.18
C LEU A 610 -2.68 -52.77 87.50
N THR A 611 -1.78 -52.58 86.51
CA THR A 611 -0.42 -52.06 86.70
C THR A 611 -0.19 -50.68 86.07
N THR A 612 -1.20 -50.12 85.40
CA THR A 612 -1.11 -48.83 84.68
C THR A 612 -2.31 -47.96 85.02
N LYS A 613 -2.08 -46.68 85.33
CA LYS A 613 -3.12 -45.64 85.43
C LYS A 613 -2.86 -44.59 84.37
N THR A 614 -3.83 -44.34 83.49
CA THR A 614 -3.75 -43.33 82.44
C THR A 614 -4.57 -42.12 82.86
N LEU A 615 -3.88 -41.02 83.14
CA LEU A 615 -4.46 -39.71 83.42
C LEU A 615 -4.75 -39.03 82.09
N VAL A 616 -5.92 -38.40 81.96
CA VAL A 616 -6.30 -37.57 80.83
C VAL A 616 -6.96 -36.30 81.38
N TRP A 617 -6.58 -35.14 80.87
CA TRP A 617 -7.15 -33.87 81.29
C TRP A 617 -7.47 -32.94 80.13
N ASP A 618 -8.25 -31.90 80.40
CA ASP A 618 -8.49 -30.83 79.45
C ASP A 618 -7.33 -29.84 79.35
N GLU A 619 -7.12 -29.29 78.16
CA GLU A 619 -6.17 -28.18 77.97
C GLU A 619 -6.59 -26.95 78.81
N TYR A 620 -5.64 -26.44 79.59
CA TYR A 620 -5.77 -25.21 80.34
C TYR A 620 -5.76 -23.99 79.41
N VAL A 621 -6.75 -23.10 79.59
CA VAL A 621 -6.83 -21.80 78.89
C VAL A 621 -6.78 -20.71 79.94
N GLY A 622 -5.90 -19.72 79.77
CA GLY A 622 -5.80 -18.57 80.65
C GLY A 622 -4.43 -17.93 80.55
N TYR A 623 -3.42 -18.61 81.07
CA TYR A 623 -2.02 -18.18 80.98
C TYR A 623 -1.22 -19.09 80.08
N THR A 624 -0.15 -18.55 79.51
CA THR A 624 0.88 -19.34 78.83
C THR A 624 1.75 -20.06 79.86
N PHE A 625 1.94 -21.36 79.70
CA PHE A 625 2.78 -22.21 80.56
C PHE A 625 3.53 -23.22 79.68
N THR A 626 4.61 -23.81 80.21
CA THR A 626 5.48 -24.70 79.42
C THR A 626 5.24 -26.17 79.69
N ASN A 627 4.87 -26.54 80.93
CA ASN A 627 4.68 -27.92 81.34
C ASN A 627 3.48 -28.07 82.28
N TYR A 628 2.79 -29.21 82.17
CA TYR A 628 1.95 -29.74 83.22
C TYR A 628 2.81 -30.54 84.20
N HIS A 629 2.61 -30.32 85.49
CA HIS A 629 3.24 -31.08 86.56
C HIS A 629 2.26 -32.12 87.10
N ILE A 630 2.66 -33.40 87.06
CA ILE A 630 1.82 -34.52 87.50
C ILE A 630 2.24 -34.95 88.90
N PHE A 631 1.30 -34.86 89.83
CA PHE A 631 1.51 -35.28 91.21
C PHE A 631 0.70 -36.53 91.55
N ARG A 632 1.30 -37.40 92.36
CA ARG A 632 0.67 -38.59 92.95
C ARG A 632 0.78 -38.56 94.47
N LYS A 633 -0.26 -39.04 95.14
CA LYS A 633 -0.28 -39.25 96.59
C LYS A 633 -0.94 -40.59 96.92
N ASN A 634 -0.31 -41.40 97.78
CA ASN A 634 -0.94 -42.59 98.34
C ASN A 634 -1.83 -42.19 99.53
N SER A 635 -2.93 -42.90 99.79
CA SER A 635 -3.85 -42.64 100.91
C SER A 635 -3.16 -42.65 102.28
N SER A 636 -2.08 -43.41 102.42
CA SER A 636 -1.24 -43.50 103.61
C SER A 636 -0.11 -42.46 103.68
N ALA A 637 0.16 -41.72 102.58
CA ALA A 637 1.21 -40.72 102.52
C ALA A 637 0.71 -39.33 102.96
N ALA A 638 1.54 -38.56 103.66
CA ALA A 638 1.18 -37.20 104.10
C ALA A 638 1.29 -36.15 102.99
N ALA A 639 2.28 -36.27 102.10
CA ALA A 639 2.62 -35.27 101.08
C ALA A 639 2.36 -35.77 99.65
N TRP A 640 2.15 -34.81 98.73
CA TRP A 640 2.12 -35.06 97.29
C TRP A 640 3.54 -35.23 96.75
N MET A 641 3.73 -36.18 95.84
CA MET A 641 4.99 -36.44 95.15
C MET A 641 4.85 -36.05 93.68
N LEU A 642 5.76 -35.22 93.17
CA LEU A 642 5.87 -34.97 91.74
C LEU A 642 6.39 -36.25 91.08
N ILE A 643 5.62 -36.83 90.18
CA ILE A 643 6.01 -38.06 89.49
C ILE A 643 6.52 -37.81 88.07
N ASP A 644 6.02 -36.77 87.40
CA ASP A 644 6.55 -36.33 86.11
C ASP A 644 6.15 -34.90 85.75
N SER A 645 6.73 -34.34 84.71
CA SER A 645 6.29 -33.10 84.06
C SER A 645 6.26 -33.28 82.54
N VAL A 646 5.09 -33.08 81.94
CA VAL A 646 4.90 -33.21 80.49
C VAL A 646 4.72 -31.85 79.83
N PRO A 647 5.14 -31.67 78.56
CA PRO A 647 4.94 -30.40 77.84
C PRO A 647 3.47 -29.97 77.79
N ALA A 648 3.21 -28.67 77.71
CA ALA A 648 1.85 -28.09 77.68
C ALA A 648 0.93 -28.62 76.56
N ALA A 649 1.48 -29.17 75.48
CA ALA A 649 0.72 -29.79 74.41
C ALA A 649 0.21 -31.22 74.74
N VAL A 650 0.70 -31.81 75.83
CA VAL A 650 0.37 -33.18 76.24
C VAL A 650 -0.68 -33.12 77.33
N THR A 651 -1.85 -33.70 77.06
CA THR A 651 -2.99 -33.73 77.99
C THR A 651 -3.28 -35.14 78.53
N SER A 652 -2.31 -36.05 78.42
CA SER A 652 -2.41 -37.39 78.99
C SER A 652 -1.07 -37.89 79.51
N TYR A 653 -1.11 -38.76 80.52
CA TYR A 653 0.07 -39.34 81.14
C TYR A 653 -0.23 -40.74 81.67
N SER A 654 0.67 -41.70 81.49
CA SER A 654 0.52 -43.05 82.04
C SER A 654 1.49 -43.29 83.19
N ASP A 655 0.96 -43.52 84.38
CA ASP A 655 1.74 -43.93 85.54
C ASP A 655 1.77 -45.45 85.66
N THR A 656 2.97 -46.02 85.60
CA THR A 656 3.27 -47.45 85.82
C THR A 656 4.20 -47.67 87.01
N THR A 657 4.47 -46.63 87.79
CA THR A 657 5.53 -46.59 88.82
C THR A 657 4.99 -46.83 90.23
N PHE A 658 3.75 -47.32 90.36
CA PHE A 658 3.09 -47.59 91.63
C PHE A 658 3.02 -49.09 91.93
N THR A 659 2.85 -49.43 93.20
CA THR A 659 2.67 -50.80 93.67
C THR A 659 1.21 -51.23 93.60
N PHE A 660 0.97 -52.46 93.13
CA PHE A 660 -0.38 -53.01 93.03
C PHE A 660 -1.05 -53.10 94.41
N GLY A 661 -2.25 -52.52 94.55
CA GLY A 661 -3.06 -52.54 95.78
C GLY A 661 -3.19 -51.21 96.53
N ASP A 662 -2.41 -50.18 96.17
CA ASP A 662 -2.47 -48.85 96.80
C ASP A 662 -3.69 -48.02 96.36
N THR A 663 -4.26 -47.23 97.28
CA THR A 663 -5.26 -46.21 96.93
C THR A 663 -4.54 -44.93 96.53
N LEU A 664 -4.64 -44.56 95.26
CA LEU A 664 -3.89 -43.44 94.68
C LEU A 664 -4.78 -42.23 94.42
N TYR A 665 -4.20 -41.06 94.65
CA TYR A 665 -4.73 -39.75 94.29
C TYR A 665 -3.81 -39.09 93.28
N TYR A 666 -4.40 -38.45 92.27
CA TYR A 666 -3.68 -37.71 91.24
C TYR A 666 -4.12 -36.25 91.17
N ASN A 667 -3.18 -35.38 90.83
CA ASN A 667 -3.41 -33.97 90.57
C ASN A 667 -2.50 -33.49 89.43
N VAL A 668 -3.04 -32.65 88.55
CA VAL A 668 -2.30 -31.99 87.48
C VAL A 668 -2.28 -30.49 87.74
N GLU A 669 -1.10 -29.89 87.73
CA GLU A 669 -0.88 -28.49 88.06
C GLU A 669 -0.12 -27.77 86.94
N VAL A 670 -0.58 -26.58 86.57
CA VAL A 670 0.18 -25.65 85.72
C VAL A 670 0.63 -24.48 86.58
N SER A 671 1.88 -24.06 86.43
CA SER A 671 2.40 -22.86 87.10
C SER A 671 2.81 -21.82 86.07
N PHE A 672 2.68 -20.54 86.40
CA PHE A 672 3.08 -19.44 85.53
C PHE A 672 3.93 -18.41 86.27
N SER A 673 4.87 -17.81 85.53
CA SER A 673 5.76 -16.76 86.05
C SER A 673 5.21 -15.38 85.69
N GLY A 674 4.26 -14.87 86.48
CA GLY A 674 3.77 -13.49 86.30
C GLY A 674 2.73 -13.06 87.33
N GLY A 675 2.86 -11.84 87.87
CA GLY A 675 1.77 -11.01 88.42
C GLY A 675 1.12 -11.37 89.76
N CYS A 676 0.96 -12.64 90.14
CA CYS A 676 0.04 -13.02 91.23
C CYS A 676 0.74 -13.53 92.51
N SER A 677 2.04 -13.24 92.66
CA SER A 677 2.90 -13.78 93.72
C SER A 677 2.71 -13.18 95.12
N ASN A 678 1.92 -12.11 95.28
CA ASN A 678 1.75 -11.37 96.55
C ASN A 678 0.30 -11.27 97.07
N LEU A 679 -0.60 -12.17 96.64
CA LEU A 679 -1.96 -12.23 97.19
C LEU A 679 -1.94 -12.92 98.57
N SER A 680 -2.06 -12.15 99.66
CA SER A 680 -2.27 -12.69 101.01
C SER A 680 -3.77 -12.82 101.27
N LEU A 681 -4.33 -14.02 101.07
CA LEU A 681 -5.71 -14.31 101.43
C LEU A 681 -5.82 -14.44 102.96
N LYS A 682 -6.57 -13.55 103.61
CA LYS A 682 -7.03 -13.76 104.99
C LYS A 682 -8.21 -14.74 104.99
N THR A 683 -7.94 -16.04 104.84
CA THR A 683 -8.95 -17.09 105.01
C THR A 683 -8.74 -17.84 106.33
N PRO A 684 -9.80 -18.45 106.93
CA PRO A 684 -9.70 -19.15 108.22
C PRO A 684 -9.00 -20.52 108.19
N GLN A 685 -8.48 -20.97 107.04
CA GLN A 685 -7.83 -22.27 106.85
C GLN A 685 -6.60 -22.10 105.94
N PRO A 686 -5.42 -22.65 106.31
CA PRO A 686 -4.18 -22.34 105.61
C PRO A 686 -4.09 -23.12 104.29
N MET A 687 -4.48 -22.49 103.18
CA MET A 687 -3.99 -22.90 101.86
C MET A 687 -2.52 -22.51 101.76
N LYS A 688 -1.62 -23.35 102.29
CA LYS A 688 -0.18 -23.28 102.03
C LYS A 688 0.11 -23.77 100.60
N SER A 689 -0.13 -22.92 99.60
CA SER A 689 0.43 -23.11 98.25
C SER A 689 0.43 -21.79 97.47
N ASN A 690 1.41 -21.67 96.58
CA ASN A 690 1.65 -20.53 95.69
C ASN A 690 0.40 -20.24 94.82
N LEU A 691 -0.12 -19.01 94.80
CA LEU A 691 -1.34 -18.64 94.03
C LEU A 691 -1.04 -18.35 92.54
N ASN A 692 0.13 -18.78 92.07
CA ASN A 692 0.59 -18.68 90.69
C ASN A 692 0.45 -20.01 89.93
N SER A 693 -0.42 -20.90 90.40
CA SER A 693 -0.64 -22.19 89.77
C SER A 693 -2.10 -22.62 89.77
N SER A 694 -2.58 -23.06 88.60
CA SER A 694 -3.93 -23.60 88.42
C SER A 694 -3.87 -25.13 88.53
N ARG A 695 -4.81 -25.73 89.26
CA ARG A 695 -4.80 -27.17 89.58
C ARG A 695 -6.08 -27.85 89.11
N SER A 696 -5.95 -29.11 88.70
CA SER A 696 -7.08 -29.99 88.42
C SER A 696 -7.83 -30.40 89.70
N ASN A 697 -9.02 -30.99 89.55
CA ASN A 697 -9.65 -31.75 90.62
C ASN A 697 -8.75 -32.93 91.06
N ILE A 698 -8.93 -33.37 92.31
CA ILE A 698 -8.23 -34.56 92.85
C ILE A 698 -9.10 -35.78 92.55
N TYR A 699 -8.58 -36.72 91.76
CA TYR A 699 -9.27 -37.98 91.47
C TYR A 699 -8.74 -39.12 92.33
N ARG A 700 -9.64 -39.96 92.88
CA ARG A 700 -9.32 -41.13 93.72
C ARG A 700 -9.54 -42.42 92.92
N VAL A 701 -8.51 -43.25 92.79
CA VAL A 701 -8.61 -44.55 92.10
C VAL A 701 -8.69 -45.69 93.14
N GLY A 702 -9.74 -46.52 93.09
CA GLY A 702 -9.91 -47.64 94.04
C GLY A 702 -11.31 -48.26 94.24
N GLN A 703 -12.33 -47.88 93.47
CA GLN A 703 -13.57 -48.67 93.30
C GLN A 703 -14.01 -48.55 91.83
N ASP A 704 -13.89 -49.63 91.05
CA ASP A 704 -14.39 -49.66 89.66
C ASP A 704 -15.92 -49.75 89.64
N PRO A 705 -16.63 -48.89 88.88
CA PRO A 705 -17.85 -49.28 88.19
C PRO A 705 -17.49 -49.81 86.78
N THR A 706 -18.21 -50.84 86.38
CA THR A 706 -18.18 -51.53 85.08
C THR A 706 -18.51 -50.62 83.88
N PRO A 707 -18.17 -51.04 82.64
CA PRO A 707 -17.90 -50.16 81.50
C PRO A 707 -19.16 -49.66 80.79
N VAL A 708 -19.07 -48.53 80.09
CA VAL A 708 -20.09 -48.11 79.11
C VAL A 708 -19.44 -47.77 77.78
N ILE A 709 -19.73 -48.61 76.80
CA ILE A 709 -19.61 -48.36 75.36
C ILE A 709 -20.66 -47.29 75.01
N ASN A 710 -20.28 -46.23 74.29
CA ASN A 710 -21.26 -45.44 73.56
C ASN A 710 -20.85 -45.31 72.09
N THR A 711 -21.53 -46.11 71.28
CA THR A 711 -21.61 -46.02 69.82
C THR A 711 -22.81 -45.14 69.46
N ASP A 712 -22.57 -43.95 68.90
CA ASP A 712 -23.48 -43.32 67.91
C ASP A 712 -22.75 -42.11 67.29
N VAL A 713 -22.07 -42.24 66.14
CA VAL A 713 -22.60 -42.24 64.76
C VAL A 713 -22.83 -40.81 64.24
N ASP A 714 -21.76 -40.21 63.73
CA ASP A 714 -21.83 -39.23 62.65
C ASP A 714 -22.38 -39.93 61.39
N LYS A 715 -23.64 -39.66 61.03
CA LYS A 715 -24.20 -40.03 59.72
C LYS A 715 -24.72 -38.81 58.95
N VAL A 716 -23.80 -38.29 58.13
CA VAL A 716 -23.92 -38.03 56.68
C VAL A 716 -24.92 -36.97 56.16
N THR A 717 -24.38 -36.00 55.41
CA THR A 717 -24.98 -35.44 54.19
C THR A 717 -24.01 -35.73 53.03
N LEU A 718 -24.36 -36.66 52.14
CA LEU A 718 -23.55 -37.02 50.96
C LEU A 718 -24.01 -36.17 49.77
N VAL A 719 -23.10 -35.36 49.22
CA VAL A 719 -23.30 -34.68 47.93
C VAL A 719 -22.66 -35.57 46.86
N TYR A 720 -23.46 -36.05 45.91
CA TYR A 720 -22.98 -36.85 44.76
C TYR A 720 -23.29 -36.14 43.44
N PRO A 721 -22.38 -36.21 42.45
CA PRO A 721 -20.99 -35.77 42.46
C PRO A 721 -20.87 -34.27 42.08
N ASN A 722 -19.66 -33.71 42.26
CA ASN A 722 -19.30 -32.33 41.89
C ASN A 722 -19.52 -32.09 40.39
N PRO A 723 -20.35 -31.13 39.96
CA PRO A 723 -20.69 -31.03 38.56
C PRO A 723 -19.78 -30.04 37.83
N SER A 724 -19.01 -30.57 36.88
CA SER A 724 -18.29 -29.80 35.86
C SER A 724 -19.19 -28.94 34.96
N ASN A 725 -20.53 -29.02 35.11
CA ASN A 725 -21.51 -28.23 34.35
C ASN A 725 -22.54 -27.51 35.25
N GLY A 726 -22.30 -27.39 36.57
CA GLY A 726 -23.19 -26.69 37.50
C GLY A 726 -24.50 -27.40 37.88
N LEU A 727 -24.67 -28.71 37.62
CA LEU A 727 -25.87 -29.49 37.98
C LEU A 727 -25.59 -30.58 39.02
N PHE A 728 -26.08 -30.44 40.26
CA PHE A 728 -25.86 -31.44 41.33
C PHE A 728 -27.14 -31.77 42.10
N THR A 729 -27.13 -32.94 42.76
CA THR A 729 -28.27 -33.40 43.57
C THR A 729 -27.85 -33.55 45.03
N ILE A 730 -28.71 -33.09 45.93
CA ILE A 730 -28.54 -33.25 47.38
C ILE A 730 -29.50 -34.34 47.84
N ASP A 731 -28.99 -35.30 48.62
CA ASP A 731 -29.76 -36.35 49.27
C ASP A 731 -29.79 -36.09 50.79
N MET A 732 -31.00 -36.05 51.35
CA MET A 732 -31.29 -35.68 52.74
C MET A 732 -32.04 -36.82 53.43
N THR A 733 -31.40 -37.99 53.48
CA THR A 733 -32.02 -39.19 54.06
C THR A 733 -31.99 -39.13 55.59
N ASN A 734 -33.18 -39.19 56.20
CA ASN A 734 -33.51 -39.15 57.64
C ASN A 734 -33.50 -37.76 58.33
N ASN A 735 -34.70 -37.32 58.74
CA ASN A 735 -35.00 -36.21 59.65
C ASN A 735 -34.83 -34.78 59.14
N VAL A 736 -35.52 -34.43 58.05
CA VAL A 736 -35.92 -33.04 57.80
C VAL A 736 -37.41 -32.96 57.44
N SER A 737 -38.27 -33.34 58.38
CA SER A 737 -39.72 -33.16 58.23
C SER A 737 -40.09 -31.69 58.42
N GLY A 738 -40.26 -30.97 57.31
CA GLY A 738 -40.98 -29.69 57.21
C GLY A 738 -40.19 -28.45 57.65
N TYR A 739 -40.11 -27.45 56.77
CA TYR A 739 -39.48 -26.12 56.98
C TYR A 739 -37.95 -26.04 56.89
N ALA A 740 -37.35 -26.76 55.94
CA ALA A 740 -35.99 -26.46 55.52
C ALA A 740 -35.98 -25.56 54.27
N SER A 741 -35.23 -24.47 54.32
CA SER A 741 -34.93 -23.60 53.17
C SER A 741 -33.48 -23.80 52.73
N LEU A 742 -33.25 -23.60 51.44
CA LEU A 742 -31.93 -23.76 50.85
C LEU A 742 -31.58 -22.54 50.02
N LYS A 743 -30.37 -22.01 50.25
CA LYS A 743 -29.80 -20.88 49.52
C LYS A 743 -28.40 -21.24 49.05
N VAL A 744 -28.01 -20.70 47.90
CA VAL A 744 -26.63 -20.77 47.40
C VAL A 744 -26.09 -19.36 47.26
N PHE A 745 -24.90 -19.14 47.79
CA PHE A 745 -24.20 -17.86 47.74
C PHE A 745 -22.92 -17.97 46.92
N ASN A 746 -22.60 -16.93 46.15
CA ASN A 746 -21.27 -16.78 45.55
C ASN A 746 -20.23 -16.35 46.60
N MET A 747 -18.95 -16.24 46.22
CA MET A 747 -17.89 -15.81 47.15
C MET A 747 -18.02 -14.37 47.65
N LEU A 748 -18.85 -13.54 47.02
CA LEU A 748 -19.16 -12.17 47.45
C LEU A 748 -20.34 -12.12 48.43
N GLY A 749 -20.95 -13.27 48.75
CA GLY A 749 -22.10 -13.38 49.65
C GLY A 749 -23.44 -13.07 48.98
N GLU A 750 -23.48 -12.95 47.65
CA GLU A 750 -24.72 -12.72 46.91
C GLU A 750 -25.45 -14.04 46.65
N GLU A 751 -26.76 -14.03 46.87
CA GLU A 751 -27.61 -15.18 46.65
C GLU A 751 -27.83 -15.43 45.15
N VAL A 752 -27.43 -16.61 44.68
CA VAL A 752 -27.51 -16.99 43.25
C VAL A 752 -28.57 -18.07 42.98
N TYR A 753 -29.11 -18.67 44.03
CA TYR A 753 -30.18 -19.67 43.96
C TYR A 753 -30.91 -19.77 45.31
N GLU A 754 -32.24 -19.87 45.27
CA GLU A 754 -33.08 -20.10 46.45
C GLU A 754 -34.14 -21.18 46.19
N ALA A 755 -34.31 -22.04 47.17
CA ALA A 755 -35.46 -22.93 47.30
C ALA A 755 -36.12 -22.66 48.68
N PRO A 756 -37.23 -21.91 48.72
CA PRO A 756 -37.90 -21.52 49.97
C PRO A 756 -38.44 -22.69 50.78
N SER A 757 -38.66 -23.84 50.13
CA SER A 757 -39.08 -25.09 50.76
C SER A 757 -38.51 -26.27 49.98
N LEU A 758 -37.81 -27.18 50.67
CA LEU A 758 -37.30 -28.41 50.06
C LEU A 758 -38.44 -29.40 49.79
N LYS A 759 -38.48 -29.98 48.59
CA LYS A 759 -39.53 -30.92 48.15
C LYS A 759 -38.98 -32.36 48.11
N GLY A 760 -39.15 -33.09 49.21
CA GLY A 760 -38.79 -34.50 49.33
C GLY A 760 -37.32 -34.74 49.69
N ASP A 761 -36.94 -36.03 49.75
CA ASP A 761 -35.63 -36.47 50.26
C ASP A 761 -34.46 -36.20 49.28
N ARG A 762 -34.76 -35.82 48.03
CA ARG A 762 -33.77 -35.41 47.01
C ARG A 762 -34.19 -34.15 46.29
N GLN A 763 -33.21 -33.26 46.06
CA GLN A 763 -33.41 -32.06 45.25
C GLN A 763 -32.23 -31.80 44.32
N THR A 764 -32.53 -31.54 43.04
CA THR A 764 -31.55 -31.16 42.02
C THR A 764 -31.46 -29.65 41.89
N ILE A 765 -30.23 -29.13 41.90
CA ILE A 765 -29.91 -27.71 41.78
C ILE A 765 -29.18 -27.50 40.46
N ASN A 766 -29.54 -26.42 39.75
CA ASN A 766 -28.95 -26.05 38.47
C ASN A 766 -28.35 -24.64 38.56
N LEU A 767 -27.02 -24.58 38.61
CA LEU A 767 -26.18 -23.39 38.56
C LEU A 767 -25.47 -23.23 37.21
N SER A 768 -25.88 -23.92 36.15
CA SER A 768 -25.20 -23.88 34.83
C SER A 768 -25.13 -22.49 34.18
N LYS A 769 -25.93 -21.52 34.64
CA LYS A 769 -25.89 -20.13 34.19
C LYS A 769 -25.00 -19.22 35.06
N GLN A 770 -24.46 -19.75 36.16
CA GLN A 770 -23.57 -19.02 37.05
C GLN A 770 -22.10 -19.22 36.62
N PRO A 771 -21.21 -18.23 36.83
CA PRO A 771 -19.81 -18.34 36.48
C PRO A 771 -19.10 -19.52 37.18
N GLN A 772 -18.04 -20.05 36.57
CA GLN A 772 -17.16 -21.02 37.23
C GLN A 772 -16.58 -20.42 38.52
N GLY A 773 -16.57 -21.19 39.60
CA GLY A 773 -16.12 -20.67 40.90
C GLY A 773 -16.62 -21.46 42.11
N VAL A 774 -16.24 -20.96 43.29
CA VAL A 774 -16.64 -21.54 44.58
C VAL A 774 -17.95 -20.92 45.04
N TYR A 775 -18.87 -21.78 45.50
CA TYR A 775 -20.15 -21.37 46.07
C TYR A 775 -20.36 -22.01 47.44
N TYR A 776 -21.19 -21.36 48.26
CA TYR A 776 -21.58 -21.86 49.58
C TYR A 776 -23.07 -22.21 49.56
N LEU A 777 -23.34 -23.49 49.80
CA LEU A 777 -24.67 -24.01 49.99
C LEU A 777 -25.04 -23.90 51.47
N GLN A 778 -26.16 -23.25 51.76
CA GLN A 778 -26.70 -23.14 53.10
C GLN A 778 -28.07 -23.81 53.17
N ILE A 779 -28.21 -24.77 54.09
CA ILE A 779 -29.47 -25.45 54.39
C ILE A 779 -29.89 -25.04 55.79
N SER A 780 -31.01 -24.36 55.91
CA SER A 780 -31.53 -23.86 57.18
C SER A 780 -32.75 -24.67 57.58
N THR A 781 -32.72 -25.30 58.75
CA THR A 781 -33.88 -25.93 59.39
C THR A 781 -34.32 -25.11 60.60
N SER A 782 -35.43 -25.46 61.26
CA SER A 782 -35.90 -24.80 62.48
C SER A 782 -34.93 -24.87 63.67
N GLU A 783 -33.93 -25.77 63.63
CA GLU A 783 -33.02 -26.03 64.75
C GLU A 783 -31.53 -25.79 64.43
N LYS A 784 -31.14 -25.76 63.14
CA LYS A 784 -29.74 -25.64 62.73
C LYS A 784 -29.57 -25.11 61.31
N ILE A 785 -28.41 -24.49 61.08
CA ILE A 785 -27.95 -24.09 59.74
C ILE A 785 -26.72 -24.92 59.38
N ILE A 786 -26.78 -25.62 58.25
CA ILE A 786 -25.69 -26.41 57.70
C ILE A 786 -25.14 -25.67 56.50
N THR A 787 -23.83 -25.41 56.48
CA THR A 787 -23.14 -24.78 55.35
C THR A 787 -22.14 -25.75 54.73
N LYS A 788 -22.17 -25.89 53.41
CA LYS A 788 -21.25 -26.74 52.63
C LYS A 788 -20.66 -25.94 51.47
N LYS A 789 -19.36 -26.11 51.24
CA LYS A 789 -18.66 -25.55 50.07
C LYS A 789 -18.88 -26.47 48.86
N ILE A 790 -19.19 -25.87 47.71
CA ILE A 790 -19.28 -26.54 46.41
C ILE A 790 -18.42 -25.79 45.38
N VAL A 791 -17.92 -26.48 44.36
CA VAL A 791 -17.07 -25.89 43.32
C VAL A 791 -17.70 -26.21 41.97
N VAL A 792 -18.08 -25.16 41.23
CA VAL A 792 -18.53 -25.30 39.84
C VAL A 792 -17.31 -25.10 38.96
N GLU A 793 -16.83 -26.20 38.37
CA GLU A 793 -15.66 -26.20 37.49
C GLU A 793 -15.95 -25.69 36.09
#